data_AF-A0A483CXR9-F1
#
_entry.id   AF-A0A483CXR9-F1
#
_cell.length_a   1.000
_cell.length_b   1.000
_cell.length_c   1.000
_cell.angle_alpha   90.00
_cell.angle_beta   90.00
_cell.angle_gamma   90.00
#
_symmetry.space_group_name_H-M   'P 1'
#
loop_
_entity.id
_entity.type
_entity.pdbx_description
1 polymer ?
#
loop_
_entity_poly.entity_id
_entity_poly.type
_entity_poly.pdbx_seq_one_letter_code
_entity_poly.pdbx_strand_id
1 'polypeptide(L)'
;MRLIVAEKNISARRVAAILADGGHVSTQKQGGVDTYSFDDTVVVGLKGHVVEVDFVEGYANWRSAERPPRSLIDAGIIKRPTEKRIVSLLQKLARKADLVVIATDFDTEGELIGKEAFELVRAVNSGVKILRARFSAITPQEIKRAFSELTELDFALAAAGESRQIIDLMWGASLTRFISIAAKRGGANILSVGRVQSPTLAMIVDREREIEAFVPQKYWMLTLDTQKDGKPLELRHTHGRFMDHGEAISALERTKEPLQVTDVKEGVKNDRAPTPFDTTALLVAAGRIGFSAANAMRVAEDLYMNGFISYPRTDNTVYPKSLNLDDVLDTLKTTEFSSDVEWVKRHRRPEPTRGKKSSTDHPPIYPTAAATRSQLGEDRWKLYELVVRRFLATLSPDARWLTMKVNFDAAGEPYTVTGGRLKEEGWRRLYPYSEATERIIPACTVGERLPILTTRCDEKETTPPPRFTQSRLIQTMEELGLGTKSTRHEVIGKLISRRYVQGSPLRPTLVGQAVTESLERHADTITRPDMTRTLESHMQQIKESRRGREDVVGESREMLHSVFDDLEANEDQIGIEIMDRTVEERTIGPCPVCGKDLQIRQAHGASQFIGCSGYPDCTFNISLPGVQWGKAIRTDTVCNEHGLSHVRLIRKGARPWDIGCPLCSHIESNAATLRMMPHMSDVLLDRLHEHHIYTVPEIARMEPTDLAGTLGIEGSAAALLVREAGDVLDLLRKRSEMKKFIRSEIAPRRGRSHAKIVKKLHEDGIDDIAALGSADAAVLKGAGLSEEEIKGLTAKARAIGTEQRLREAGLPAVSIKKYLDAGLSGPEDFAEIHPAYIAMKSGIRVETVCKHAETACAHIGREAPPRVTRKQVEKGRNELLSVPGIGEGTLEKLAFAGIVDAAGLAAADPDEVAARSGLPEAKIRAYIASIRSQKSQ
;
A
#
# COMPACT_ATOMS: atom_id res chain seq x y z
N MET A 1 -1.51 11.59 44.05
CA MET A 1 -1.57 10.97 42.71
C MET A 1 -0.20 10.94 42.03
N ARG A 2 0.27 9.75 41.65
CA ARG A 2 1.43 9.53 40.76
C ARG A 2 0.97 9.43 39.30
N LEU A 3 1.54 10.24 38.41
CA LEU A 3 1.27 10.19 36.97
C LEU A 3 2.46 9.56 36.23
N ILE A 4 2.23 8.53 35.42
CA ILE A 4 3.24 7.91 34.56
C ILE A 4 2.89 8.21 33.11
N VAL A 5 3.85 8.71 32.34
CA VAL A 5 3.69 9.06 30.92
C VAL A 5 4.55 8.12 30.08
N ALA A 6 3.94 7.21 29.34
CA ALA A 6 4.63 6.32 28.42
C ALA A 6 4.51 6.81 26.97
N GLU A 7 5.43 6.42 26.09
CA GLU A 7 5.46 6.90 24.70
C GLU A 7 4.24 6.47 23.88
N LYS A 8 3.69 5.29 24.16
CA LYS A 8 2.56 4.70 23.42
C LYS A 8 1.57 4.06 24.38
N ASN A 9 0.30 4.00 23.97
CA ASN A 9 -0.77 3.40 24.77
C ASN A 9 -0.52 1.93 25.14
N ILE A 10 0.08 1.16 24.24
CA ILE A 10 0.43 -0.24 24.52
C ILE A 10 1.49 -0.35 25.62
N SER A 11 2.50 0.51 25.61
CA SER A 11 3.53 0.59 26.65
C SER A 11 2.92 1.02 27.98
N ALA A 12 2.05 2.04 27.97
CA ALA A 12 1.31 2.49 29.17
C ALA A 12 0.53 1.35 29.83
N ARG A 13 -0.25 0.59 29.03
CA ARG A 13 -1.02 -0.55 29.52
C ARG A 13 -0.14 -1.60 30.21
N ARG A 14 0.99 -1.93 29.59
CA ARG A 14 1.91 -2.96 30.09
C ARG A 14 2.64 -2.50 31.34
N VAL A 15 3.15 -1.27 31.34
CA VAL A 15 3.81 -0.68 32.52
C VAL A 15 2.83 -0.65 33.69
N ALA A 16 1.58 -0.25 33.47
CA ALA A 16 0.55 -0.29 34.50
C ALA A 16 0.30 -1.72 35.02
N ALA A 17 0.13 -2.69 34.13
CA ALA A 17 -0.10 -4.09 34.51
C ALA A 17 1.06 -4.70 35.30
N ILE A 18 2.31 -4.38 34.93
CA ILE A 18 3.51 -4.86 35.62
C ILE A 18 3.64 -4.23 37.02
N LEU A 19 3.40 -2.91 37.12
CA LEU A 19 3.56 -2.18 38.38
C LEU A 19 2.42 -2.46 39.37
N ALA A 20 1.24 -2.83 38.89
CA ALA A 20 0.13 -3.29 39.73
C ALA A 20 0.40 -4.66 40.39
N ASP A 21 1.42 -5.39 39.93
CA ASP A 21 1.91 -6.66 40.50
C ASP A 21 0.82 -7.70 40.81
N GLY A 22 -0.09 -7.92 39.83
CA GLY A 22 -1.22 -8.83 39.98
C GLY A 22 -2.49 -8.18 40.54
N GLY A 23 -2.43 -6.91 40.94
CA GLY A 23 -3.57 -6.09 41.31
C GLY A 23 -4.47 -5.70 40.14
N HIS A 24 -5.67 -5.18 40.46
CA HIS A 24 -6.63 -4.75 39.46
C HIS A 24 -6.22 -3.41 38.82
N VAL A 25 -6.04 -3.41 37.50
CA VAL A 25 -5.84 -2.19 36.70
C VAL A 25 -7.16 -1.74 36.10
N SER A 26 -7.68 -0.61 36.57
CA SER A 26 -8.86 0.03 35.99
C SER A 26 -8.49 0.73 34.68
N THR A 27 -9.22 0.42 33.60
CA THR A 27 -9.10 1.16 32.34
C THR A 27 -10.22 2.17 32.23
N GLN A 28 -9.86 3.45 32.09
CA GLN A 28 -10.81 4.54 31.89
C GLN A 28 -10.54 5.20 30.56
N LYS A 29 -11.60 5.62 29.87
CA LYS A 29 -11.49 6.38 28.62
C LYS A 29 -11.90 7.83 28.85
N GLN A 30 -10.93 8.73 28.85
CA GLN A 30 -11.16 10.17 29.05
C GLN A 30 -10.85 10.92 27.76
N GLY A 31 -11.85 11.59 27.18
CA GLY A 31 -11.66 12.35 25.95
C GLY A 31 -11.26 11.49 24.74
N GLY A 32 -11.59 10.20 24.75
CA GLY A 32 -11.23 9.25 23.69
C GLY A 32 -9.83 8.63 23.82
N VAL A 33 -9.08 8.96 24.87
CA VAL A 33 -7.76 8.40 25.19
C VAL A 33 -7.91 7.47 26.39
N ASP A 34 -7.26 6.31 26.34
CA ASP A 34 -7.28 5.34 27.43
C ASP A 34 -6.24 5.73 28.50
N THR A 35 -6.62 5.56 29.76
CA THR A 35 -5.77 5.71 30.94
C THR A 35 -5.90 4.48 31.82
N TYR A 36 -4.80 4.07 32.43
CA TYR A 36 -4.72 2.86 33.25
C TYR A 36 -4.41 3.27 34.68
N SER A 37 -5.29 2.93 35.62
CA SER A 37 -5.15 3.34 37.03
C SER A 37 -5.09 2.14 37.95
N PHE A 38 -4.21 2.20 38.95
CA PHE A 38 -4.08 1.25 40.04
C PHE A 38 -3.55 2.01 41.25
N ASP A 39 -4.05 1.69 42.44
CA ASP A 39 -3.78 2.46 43.67
C ASP A 39 -3.96 3.98 43.44
N ASP A 40 -2.98 4.80 43.84
CA ASP A 40 -2.92 6.25 43.56
C ASP A 40 -2.10 6.59 42.29
N THR A 41 -1.91 5.62 41.38
CA THR A 41 -1.14 5.77 40.15
C THR A 41 -2.05 5.80 38.92
N VAL A 42 -1.82 6.77 38.04
CA VAL A 42 -2.43 6.86 36.71
C VAL A 42 -1.34 6.78 35.65
N VAL A 43 -1.52 5.91 34.66
CA VAL A 43 -0.62 5.75 33.52
C VAL A 43 -1.34 6.19 32.25
N VAL A 44 -0.72 7.08 31.49
CA VAL A 44 -1.21 7.56 30.20
C VAL A 44 -0.17 7.26 29.12
N GLY A 45 -0.65 6.79 27.97
CA GLY A 45 0.19 6.62 26.78
C GLY A 45 0.06 7.80 25.85
N LEU A 46 1.18 8.27 25.32
CA LEU A 46 1.25 9.19 24.20
C LEU A 46 1.03 8.41 22.88
N LYS A 47 1.45 9.01 21.77
CA LYS A 47 1.40 8.41 20.43
C LYS A 47 2.70 8.72 19.67
N GLY A 48 3.84 8.53 20.35
CA GLY A 48 5.10 9.16 19.96
C GLY A 48 5.07 10.66 20.26
N HIS A 49 5.60 11.48 19.36
CA HIS A 49 5.48 12.94 19.41
C HIS A 49 4.00 13.37 19.43
N VAL A 50 3.63 14.18 20.43
CA VAL A 50 2.29 14.78 20.56
C VAL A 50 2.26 16.26 20.26
N VAL A 51 3.45 16.80 19.95
CA VAL A 51 3.68 18.12 19.37
C VAL A 51 4.54 17.94 18.12
N GLU A 52 4.47 18.88 17.21
CA GLU A 52 5.39 18.97 16.06
C GLU A 52 6.07 20.32 16.05
N VAL A 53 7.30 20.35 15.53
CA VAL A 53 7.97 21.60 15.17
C VAL A 53 7.45 22.08 13.82
N ASP A 54 7.09 23.35 13.74
CA ASP A 54 6.65 24.01 12.51
C ASP A 54 7.16 25.45 12.50
N PHE A 55 7.12 26.09 11.35
CA PHE A 55 7.44 27.51 11.24
C PHE A 55 6.32 28.38 11.85
N VAL A 56 6.66 29.60 12.24
CA VAL A 56 5.66 30.64 12.53
C VAL A 56 4.71 30.85 11.36
N GLU A 57 3.53 31.43 11.61
CA GLU A 57 2.53 31.63 10.56
C GLU A 57 3.01 32.55 9.42
N GLY A 58 2.40 32.39 8.25
CA GLY A 58 2.65 33.18 7.04
C GLY A 58 3.62 32.55 6.03
N TYR A 59 4.14 31.35 6.29
CA TYR A 59 4.94 30.56 5.33
C TYR A 59 4.13 29.53 4.54
N ALA A 60 2.80 29.65 4.50
CA ALA A 60 1.94 28.71 3.79
C ALA A 60 2.01 28.88 2.25
N ASN A 61 2.17 30.12 1.77
CA ASN A 61 2.36 30.40 0.34
C ASN A 61 3.83 30.21 -0.06
N TRP A 62 4.11 29.13 -0.78
CA TRP A 62 5.48 28.78 -1.20
C TRP A 62 6.06 29.75 -2.24
N ARG A 63 5.21 30.49 -2.96
CA ARG A 63 5.62 31.46 -4.02
C ARG A 63 5.58 32.90 -3.53
N SER A 64 5.66 33.12 -2.22
CA SER A 64 5.70 34.47 -1.66
C SER A 64 7.02 35.15 -2.02
N ALA A 65 6.97 36.34 -2.62
CA ALA A 65 8.15 37.17 -2.86
C ALA A 65 8.75 37.70 -1.54
N GLU A 66 7.92 37.97 -0.54
CA GLU A 66 8.36 38.44 0.79
C GLU A 66 8.92 37.32 1.66
N ARG A 67 8.49 36.07 1.40
CA ARG A 67 8.88 34.89 2.19
C ARG A 67 9.29 33.74 1.26
N PRO A 68 10.39 33.91 0.51
CA PRO A 68 10.90 32.90 -0.40
C PRO A 68 11.42 31.67 0.37
N PRO A 69 11.66 30.53 -0.29
CA PRO A 69 12.19 29.32 0.34
C PRO A 69 13.41 29.55 1.24
N ARG A 70 14.35 30.42 0.84
CA ARG A 70 15.53 30.81 1.63
C ARG A 70 15.19 31.40 3.00
N SER A 71 14.11 32.18 3.11
CA SER A 71 13.71 32.80 4.39
C SER A 71 13.29 31.78 5.47
N LEU A 72 13.00 30.53 5.09
CA LEU A 72 12.74 29.45 6.05
C LEU A 72 13.96 29.04 6.85
N ILE A 73 15.17 29.33 6.36
CA ILE A 73 16.41 29.09 7.09
C ILE A 73 16.37 29.87 8.40
N ASP A 74 15.89 31.12 8.34
CA ASP A 74 15.90 32.02 9.48
C ASP A 74 14.58 32.14 10.24
N ALA A 75 13.50 31.60 9.66
CA ALA A 75 12.17 31.64 10.24
C ALA A 75 12.13 31.12 11.68
N GLY A 76 11.32 31.79 12.51
CA GLY A 76 11.02 31.32 13.86
C GLY A 76 10.32 29.96 13.83
N ILE A 77 10.67 29.08 14.76
CA ILE A 77 10.12 27.74 14.90
C ILE A 77 9.26 27.69 16.17
N ILE A 78 8.08 27.11 16.05
CA ILE A 78 7.11 26.94 17.13
C ILE A 78 6.74 25.46 17.27
N LYS A 79 6.31 25.07 18.48
CA LYS A 79 5.75 23.74 18.73
C LYS A 79 4.22 23.80 18.70
N ARG A 80 3.60 22.94 17.90
CA ARG A 80 2.13 22.85 17.77
C ARG A 80 1.63 21.50 18.26
N PRO A 81 0.58 21.43 19.09
CA PRO A 81 -0.04 20.16 19.46
C PRO A 81 -0.65 19.45 18.25
N THR A 82 -0.12 18.28 17.89
CA THR A 82 -0.68 17.39 16.86
C THR A 82 -1.80 16.53 17.44
N GLU A 83 -1.64 16.08 18.67
CA GLU A 83 -2.59 15.21 19.38
C GLU A 83 -3.28 15.98 20.51
N LYS A 84 -4.07 16.99 20.15
CA LYS A 84 -4.74 17.93 21.08
C LYS A 84 -5.46 17.24 22.24
N ARG A 85 -6.09 16.09 22.00
CA ARG A 85 -6.82 15.32 23.03
C ARG A 85 -5.86 14.72 24.07
N ILE A 86 -4.75 14.15 23.64
CA ILE A 86 -3.72 13.59 24.53
C ILE A 86 -3.06 14.73 25.32
N VAL A 87 -2.72 15.84 24.66
CA VAL A 87 -2.12 17.00 25.33
C VAL A 87 -3.03 17.57 26.42
N SER A 88 -4.31 17.81 26.10
CA SER A 88 -5.29 18.31 27.08
C SER A 88 -5.48 17.34 28.26
N LEU A 89 -5.49 16.03 28.00
CA LEU A 89 -5.62 15.02 29.05
C LEU A 89 -4.37 14.97 29.94
N LEU A 90 -3.17 14.95 29.34
CA LEU A 90 -1.90 14.98 30.07
C LEU A 90 -1.85 16.19 31.00
N GLN A 91 -2.18 17.37 30.49
CA GLN A 91 -2.24 18.59 31.29
C GLN A 91 -3.29 18.54 32.40
N LYS A 92 -4.48 17.96 32.13
CA LYS A 92 -5.52 17.76 33.14
C LYS A 92 -5.03 16.86 34.28
N LEU A 93 -4.35 15.76 33.97
CA LEU A 93 -3.79 14.85 34.96
C LEU A 93 -2.63 15.50 35.72
N ALA A 94 -1.73 16.20 35.02
CA ALA A 94 -0.58 16.87 35.60
C ALA A 94 -0.93 17.91 36.67
N ARG A 95 -2.06 18.63 36.53
CA ARG A 95 -2.55 19.58 37.56
C ARG A 95 -2.88 18.92 38.89
N LYS A 96 -3.13 17.61 38.91
CA LYS A 96 -3.48 16.83 40.12
C LYS A 96 -2.34 15.94 40.60
N ALA A 97 -1.21 15.92 39.88
CA ALA A 97 -0.11 15.01 40.17
C ALA A 97 0.84 15.60 41.22
N ASP A 98 1.26 14.77 42.16
CA ASP A 98 2.32 15.09 43.13
C ASP A 98 3.69 14.65 42.61
N LEU A 99 3.70 13.63 41.74
CA LEU A 99 4.88 13.09 41.06
C LEU A 99 4.51 12.71 39.63
N VAL A 100 5.32 13.13 38.67
CA VAL A 100 5.27 12.67 37.28
C VAL A 100 6.50 11.81 36.98
N VAL A 101 6.30 10.67 36.32
CA VAL A 101 7.37 9.81 35.83
C VAL A 101 7.25 9.66 34.32
N ILE A 102 8.28 10.11 33.61
CA ILE A 102 8.43 9.89 32.17
C ILE A 102 8.99 8.48 31.96
N ALA A 103 8.28 7.68 31.19
CA ALA A 103 8.55 6.29 30.88
C ALA A 103 8.48 6.05 29.35
N THR A 104 9.04 6.98 28.58
CA THR A 104 9.24 6.86 27.12
C THR A 104 10.38 5.88 26.80
N ASP A 105 10.53 5.46 25.55
CA ASP A 105 11.63 4.56 25.18
C ASP A 105 12.99 5.23 25.45
N PHE A 106 14.04 4.47 25.78
CA PHE A 106 15.33 5.03 26.23
C PHE A 106 16.32 5.28 25.07
N ASP A 107 15.87 6.01 24.05
CA ASP A 107 16.72 6.48 22.95
C ASP A 107 16.65 8.00 22.78
N THR A 108 17.32 8.54 21.75
CA THR A 108 17.34 9.99 21.49
C THR A 108 15.93 10.55 21.21
N GLU A 109 15.09 9.80 20.49
CA GLU A 109 13.72 10.24 20.17
C GLU A 109 12.80 10.14 21.40
N GLY A 110 12.88 9.05 22.16
CA GLY A 110 12.11 8.85 23.38
C GLY A 110 12.46 9.87 24.47
N GLU A 111 13.72 10.30 24.58
CA GLU A 111 14.10 11.37 25.50
C GLU A 111 13.58 12.74 25.05
N LEU A 112 13.54 13.01 23.74
CA LEU A 112 12.90 14.19 23.18
C LEU A 112 11.39 14.22 23.44
N ILE A 113 10.69 13.11 23.19
CA ILE A 113 9.25 12.98 23.52
C ILE A 113 9.05 13.16 25.04
N GLY A 114 9.97 12.63 25.85
CA GLY A 114 9.99 12.84 27.28
C GLY A 114 10.12 14.31 27.67
N LYS A 115 11.00 15.05 26.99
CA LYS A 115 11.17 16.51 27.14
C LYS A 115 9.91 17.27 26.73
N GLU A 116 9.25 16.89 25.64
CA GLU A 116 7.98 17.50 25.23
C GLU A 116 6.89 17.29 26.29
N ALA A 117 6.77 16.07 26.83
CA ALA A 117 5.85 15.79 27.93
C ALA A 117 6.21 16.59 29.18
N PHE A 118 7.50 16.72 29.51
CA PHE A 118 8.00 17.56 30.59
C PHE A 118 7.57 19.03 30.41
N GLU A 119 7.75 19.60 29.21
CA GLU A 119 7.34 20.97 28.88
C GLU A 119 5.83 21.16 29.02
N LEU A 120 5.02 20.21 28.53
CA LEU A 120 3.56 20.25 28.65
C LEU A 120 3.07 20.16 30.10
N VAL A 121 3.74 19.36 30.93
CA VAL A 121 3.47 19.26 32.38
C VAL A 121 3.82 20.56 33.09
N ARG A 122 5.03 21.09 32.86
CA ARG A 122 5.50 22.34 33.48
C ARG A 122 4.63 23.54 33.13
N ALA A 123 4.04 23.56 31.93
CA ALA A 123 3.13 24.62 31.49
C ALA A 123 1.85 24.74 32.36
N VAL A 124 1.47 23.68 33.09
CA VAL A 124 0.24 23.68 33.91
C VAL A 124 0.48 23.35 35.38
N ASN A 125 1.64 22.82 35.73
CA ASN A 125 2.08 22.55 37.09
C ASN A 125 3.60 22.75 37.19
N SER A 126 4.02 23.97 37.49
CA SER A 126 5.44 24.35 37.52
C SER A 126 6.21 23.75 38.70
N GLY A 127 5.53 23.32 39.77
CA GLY A 127 6.16 22.82 41.00
C GLY A 127 6.26 21.29 41.12
N VAL A 128 5.57 20.52 40.28
CA VAL A 128 5.56 19.05 40.39
C VAL A 128 6.95 18.43 40.18
N LYS A 129 7.26 17.38 40.94
CA LYS A 129 8.48 16.60 40.74
C LYS A 129 8.32 15.75 39.48
N ILE A 130 9.30 15.79 38.57
CA ILE A 130 9.30 15.00 37.33
C ILE A 130 10.57 14.14 37.31
N LEU A 131 10.40 12.83 37.15
CA LEU A 131 11.50 11.85 37.11
C LEU A 131 11.43 11.00 35.84
N ARG A 132 12.50 10.26 35.54
CA ARG A 132 12.70 9.44 34.34
C ARG A 132 12.98 7.99 34.72
N ALA A 133 12.18 7.05 34.20
CA ALA A 133 12.41 5.61 34.31
C ALA A 133 13.15 5.09 33.07
N ARG A 134 14.34 4.51 33.20
CA ARG A 134 15.14 4.02 32.06
C ARG A 134 15.09 2.49 31.99
N PHE A 135 14.62 1.94 30.87
CA PHE A 135 14.49 0.49 30.65
C PHE A 135 14.79 0.13 29.20
N SER A 136 15.36 -1.07 28.99
CA SER A 136 15.67 -1.60 27.65
C SER A 136 14.71 -2.71 27.17
N ALA A 137 13.79 -3.15 28.02
CA ALA A 137 12.77 -4.15 27.73
C ALA A 137 11.52 -3.93 28.60
N ILE A 138 10.34 -4.27 28.09
CA ILE A 138 9.07 -4.17 28.84
C ILE A 138 8.75 -5.52 29.52
N THR A 139 9.63 -5.92 30.44
CA THR A 139 9.49 -7.13 31.27
C THR A 139 9.25 -6.78 32.74
N PRO A 140 8.65 -7.67 33.55
CA PRO A 140 8.40 -7.39 34.96
C PRO A 140 9.65 -6.99 35.74
N GLN A 141 10.76 -7.71 35.54
CA GLN A 141 12.02 -7.46 36.25
C GLN A 141 12.62 -6.09 35.86
N GLU A 142 12.69 -5.78 34.56
CA GLU A 142 13.30 -4.55 34.06
C GLU A 142 12.49 -3.31 34.47
N ILE A 143 11.16 -3.36 34.34
CA ILE A 143 10.29 -2.25 34.72
C ILE A 143 10.33 -2.03 36.24
N LYS A 144 10.26 -3.08 37.06
CA LYS A 144 10.36 -2.91 38.53
C LYS A 144 11.69 -2.26 38.93
N ARG A 145 12.82 -2.68 38.33
CA ARG A 145 14.14 -2.06 38.56
C ARG A 145 14.17 -0.59 38.13
N ALA A 146 13.69 -0.29 36.93
CA ALA A 146 13.67 1.08 36.40
C ALA A 146 12.84 2.04 37.28
N PHE A 147 11.79 1.53 37.92
CA PHE A 147 10.92 2.32 38.80
C PHE A 147 11.43 2.42 40.25
N SER A 148 12.34 1.55 40.69
CA SER A 148 13.08 1.71 41.95
C SER A 148 14.29 2.64 41.82
N GLU A 149 14.84 2.78 40.61
CA GLU A 149 16.06 3.57 40.30
C GLU A 149 15.74 4.76 39.38
N LEU A 150 14.77 5.60 39.78
CA LEU A 150 14.37 6.76 38.98
C LEU A 150 15.48 7.83 38.94
N THR A 151 15.63 8.45 37.77
CA THR A 151 16.66 9.45 37.48
C THR A 151 16.07 10.77 36.98
N GLU A 152 16.90 11.75 36.67
CA GLU A 152 16.48 12.94 35.93
C GLU A 152 16.45 12.69 34.41
N LEU A 153 15.65 13.50 33.71
CA LEU A 153 15.61 13.51 32.26
C LEU A 153 16.96 13.96 31.70
N ASP A 154 17.45 13.28 30.67
CA ASP A 154 18.67 13.65 29.98
C ASP A 154 18.40 14.75 28.94
N PHE A 155 18.52 16.00 29.39
CA PHE A 155 18.29 17.17 28.54
C PHE A 155 19.31 17.31 27.40
N ALA A 156 20.52 16.79 27.55
CA ALA A 156 21.52 16.81 26.49
C ALA A 156 21.12 15.85 25.36
N LEU A 157 20.69 14.64 25.71
CA LEU A 157 20.16 13.68 24.76
C LEU A 157 18.91 14.21 24.04
N ALA A 158 17.97 14.80 24.78
CA ALA A 158 16.79 15.43 24.20
C ALA A 158 17.13 16.63 23.29
N ALA A 159 18.09 17.47 23.68
CA ALA A 159 18.54 18.62 22.89
C ALA A 159 19.17 18.19 21.56
N ALA A 160 19.90 17.07 21.53
CA ALA A 160 20.43 16.51 20.28
C ALA A 160 19.31 16.06 19.33
N GLY A 161 18.24 15.44 19.86
CA GLY A 161 17.04 15.10 19.08
C GLY A 161 16.32 16.35 18.55
N GLU A 162 16.11 17.35 19.41
CA GLU A 162 15.45 18.61 19.05
C GLU A 162 16.24 19.39 17.99
N SER A 163 17.57 19.41 18.11
CA SER A 163 18.46 19.98 17.09
C SER A 163 18.24 19.31 15.73
N ARG A 164 18.17 17.97 15.71
CA ARG A 164 17.90 17.20 14.49
C ARG A 164 16.56 17.59 13.87
N GLN A 165 15.49 17.65 14.66
CA GLN A 165 14.16 18.01 14.14
C GLN A 165 14.14 19.41 13.54
N ILE A 166 14.78 20.38 14.19
CA ILE A 166 14.89 21.76 13.70
C ILE A 166 15.70 21.81 12.41
N ILE A 167 16.87 21.17 12.38
CA ILE A 167 17.75 21.11 11.21
C ILE A 167 17.02 20.43 10.04
N ASP A 168 16.45 19.26 10.26
CA ASP A 168 15.75 18.52 9.20
C ASP A 168 14.50 19.27 8.70
N LEU A 169 13.80 20.03 9.55
CA LEU A 169 12.70 20.92 9.13
C LEU A 169 13.21 22.06 8.24
N MET A 170 14.26 22.79 8.66
CA MET A 170 14.85 23.90 7.90
C MET A 170 15.38 23.42 6.55
N TRP A 171 16.25 22.41 6.54
CA TRP A 171 16.84 21.84 5.33
C TRP A 171 15.77 21.22 4.44
N GLY A 172 14.91 20.38 5.00
CA GLY A 172 13.90 19.66 4.25
C GLY A 172 12.90 20.61 3.61
N ALA A 173 12.34 21.56 4.36
CA ALA A 173 11.33 22.48 3.85
C ALA A 173 11.91 23.47 2.85
N SER A 174 13.05 24.10 3.14
CA SER A 174 13.65 25.10 2.25
C SER A 174 14.03 24.48 0.89
N LEU A 175 14.80 23.39 0.89
CA LEU A 175 15.27 22.74 -0.33
C LEU A 175 14.14 22.09 -1.13
N THR A 176 13.20 21.42 -0.45
CA THR A 176 12.03 20.82 -1.12
C THR A 176 11.19 21.88 -1.82
N ARG A 177 10.96 23.03 -1.17
CA ARG A 177 10.20 24.14 -1.76
C ARG A 177 10.94 24.74 -2.94
N PHE A 178 12.23 25.05 -2.78
CA PHE A 178 13.07 25.60 -3.84
C PHE A 178 13.04 24.71 -5.09
N ILE A 179 13.45 23.44 -4.97
CA ILE A 179 13.53 22.51 -6.11
C ILE A 179 12.15 22.26 -6.74
N SER A 180 11.09 22.18 -5.93
CA SER A 180 9.74 22.01 -6.48
C SER A 180 9.25 23.24 -7.24
N ILE A 181 9.56 24.46 -6.77
CA ILE A 181 9.20 25.71 -7.44
C ILE A 181 9.97 25.85 -8.75
N ALA A 182 11.30 25.68 -8.72
CA ALA A 182 12.17 25.73 -9.89
C ALA A 182 11.69 24.75 -10.98
N ALA A 183 11.35 23.51 -10.59
CA ALA A 183 10.81 22.50 -11.50
C ALA A 183 9.31 22.64 -11.83
N LYS A 184 8.66 23.74 -11.44
CA LYS A 184 7.22 24.03 -11.64
C LYS A 184 6.27 22.92 -11.15
N ARG A 185 6.66 22.22 -10.07
CA ARG A 185 5.91 21.13 -9.46
C ARG A 185 5.13 21.59 -8.22
N GLY A 186 3.93 21.03 -8.05
CA GLY A 186 3.05 21.31 -6.92
C GLY A 186 2.07 20.18 -6.62
N GLY A 187 1.27 20.34 -5.57
CA GLY A 187 0.28 19.35 -5.15
C GLY A 187 0.89 17.98 -4.85
N ALA A 188 0.41 16.93 -5.52
CA ALA A 188 0.89 15.57 -5.31
C ALA A 188 2.27 15.24 -5.93
N ASN A 189 2.88 16.17 -6.69
CA ASN A 189 4.10 15.94 -7.47
C ASN A 189 5.36 16.64 -6.91
N ILE A 190 5.34 17.03 -5.63
CA ILE A 190 6.46 17.69 -4.93
C ILE A 190 7.74 16.84 -4.97
N LEU A 191 8.87 17.50 -5.23
CA LEU A 191 10.22 16.95 -5.20
C LEU A 191 10.83 17.17 -3.81
N SER A 192 10.82 16.13 -2.98
CA SER A 192 11.43 16.20 -1.66
C SER A 192 12.95 16.18 -1.75
N VAL A 193 13.62 17.03 -1.00
CA VAL A 193 15.07 17.06 -0.83
C VAL A 193 15.37 17.03 0.67
N GLY A 194 16.44 16.36 1.07
CA GLY A 194 16.80 16.31 2.48
C GLY A 194 18.21 15.81 2.70
N ARG A 195 18.83 16.27 3.78
CA ARG A 195 20.23 16.05 4.12
C ARG A 195 20.70 14.60 4.00
N VAL A 196 19.94 13.62 4.51
CA VAL A 196 20.28 12.19 4.38
C VAL A 196 19.72 11.58 3.10
N GLN A 197 18.59 12.10 2.60
CA GLN A 197 17.87 11.57 1.45
C GLN A 197 18.65 11.76 0.15
N SER A 198 19.18 12.96 -0.08
CA SER A 198 19.92 13.34 -1.27
C SER A 198 21.21 12.54 -1.49
N PRO A 199 22.13 12.40 -0.51
CA PRO A 199 23.34 11.60 -0.70
C PRO A 199 23.03 10.11 -0.85
N THR A 200 21.97 9.62 -0.20
CA THR A 200 21.52 8.24 -0.39
C THR A 200 21.01 7.99 -1.81
N LEU A 201 20.31 8.97 -2.40
CA LEU A 201 19.89 8.90 -3.80
C LEU A 201 21.09 8.99 -4.75
N ALA A 202 22.04 9.87 -4.47
CA ALA A 202 23.27 10.01 -5.25
C ALA A 202 24.03 8.69 -5.37
N MET A 203 24.23 7.98 -4.26
CA MET A 203 24.86 6.65 -4.28
C MET A 203 24.15 5.64 -5.22
N ILE A 204 22.82 5.70 -5.31
CA ILE A 204 22.04 4.82 -6.18
C ILE A 204 22.18 5.24 -7.64
N VAL A 205 22.22 6.55 -7.91
CA VAL A 205 22.45 7.12 -9.24
C VAL A 205 23.86 6.79 -9.73
N ASP A 206 24.88 6.96 -8.89
CA ASP A 206 26.27 6.62 -9.22
C ASP A 206 26.43 5.14 -9.54
N ARG A 207 25.77 4.25 -8.79
CA ARG A 207 25.76 2.82 -9.13
C ARG A 207 25.10 2.56 -10.48
N GLU A 208 24.04 3.27 -10.83
CA GLU A 208 23.42 3.09 -12.16
C GLU A 208 24.35 3.59 -13.27
N ARG A 209 25.04 4.73 -13.07
CA ARG A 209 26.06 5.24 -14.01
C ARG A 209 27.23 4.27 -14.15
N GLU A 210 27.73 3.68 -13.06
CA GLU A 210 28.76 2.63 -13.08
C GLU A 210 28.33 1.42 -13.91
N ILE A 211 27.04 1.05 -13.86
CA ILE A 211 26.48 -0.07 -14.64
C ILE A 211 26.34 0.31 -16.11
N GLU A 212 25.86 1.52 -16.42
CA GLU A 212 25.66 2.01 -17.79
C GLU A 212 27.00 2.24 -18.53
N ALA A 213 28.01 2.73 -17.81
CA ALA A 213 29.36 2.94 -18.36
C ALA A 213 30.20 1.66 -18.44
N PHE A 214 29.73 0.54 -17.89
CA PHE A 214 30.48 -0.70 -17.84
C PHE A 214 30.54 -1.36 -19.22
N VAL A 215 31.77 -1.53 -19.73
CA VAL A 215 32.03 -2.29 -20.97
C VAL A 215 32.49 -3.71 -20.58
N PRO A 216 31.70 -4.76 -20.90
CA PRO A 216 32.10 -6.13 -20.63
C PRO A 216 33.40 -6.49 -21.34
N GLN A 217 34.32 -7.10 -20.59
CA GLN A 217 35.56 -7.65 -21.13
C GLN A 217 35.45 -9.16 -21.19
N LYS A 218 35.77 -9.71 -22.36
CA LYS A 218 35.88 -11.16 -22.54
C LYS A 218 37.10 -11.68 -21.77
N TYR A 219 36.92 -12.84 -21.16
CA TYR A 219 38.00 -13.60 -20.55
C TYR A 219 37.70 -15.09 -20.68
N TRP A 220 38.76 -15.89 -20.67
CA TRP A 220 38.65 -17.34 -20.79
C TRP A 220 39.06 -18.01 -19.49
N MET A 221 38.35 -19.08 -19.13
CA MET A 221 38.71 -19.91 -18.00
C MET A 221 38.88 -21.36 -18.43
N LEU A 222 40.06 -21.90 -18.12
CA LEU A 222 40.38 -23.28 -18.38
C LEU A 222 39.88 -24.16 -17.22
N THR A 223 39.12 -25.18 -17.56
CA THR A 223 38.70 -26.24 -16.64
C THR A 223 39.10 -27.61 -17.18
N LEU A 224 39.39 -28.51 -16.27
CA LEU A 224 39.78 -29.89 -16.58
C LEU A 224 38.92 -30.82 -15.74
N ASP A 225 38.13 -31.65 -16.40
CA ASP A 225 37.38 -32.72 -15.76
C ASP A 225 38.27 -33.95 -15.62
N THR A 226 38.39 -34.42 -14.39
CA THR A 226 39.02 -35.70 -14.05
C THR A 226 38.08 -36.50 -13.15
N GLN A 227 38.50 -37.69 -12.76
CA GLN A 227 37.79 -38.48 -11.78
C GLN A 227 38.76 -39.25 -10.89
N LYS A 228 38.33 -39.48 -9.66
CA LYS A 228 38.97 -40.39 -8.72
C LYS A 228 37.92 -41.28 -8.07
N ASP A 229 38.15 -42.58 -8.04
CA ASP A 229 37.22 -43.59 -7.49
C ASP A 229 35.79 -43.48 -8.05
N GLY A 230 35.67 -43.19 -9.35
CA GLY A 230 34.39 -42.97 -10.03
C GLY A 230 33.67 -41.67 -9.66
N LYS A 231 34.30 -40.78 -8.88
CA LYS A 231 33.75 -39.47 -8.51
C LYS A 231 34.33 -38.37 -9.41
N PRO A 232 33.49 -37.56 -10.08
CA PRO A 232 33.97 -36.50 -10.96
C PRO A 232 34.57 -35.33 -10.17
N LEU A 233 35.62 -34.73 -10.72
CA LEU A 233 36.30 -33.56 -10.21
C LEU A 233 36.55 -32.56 -11.34
N GLU A 234 35.95 -31.37 -11.23
CA GLU A 234 36.29 -30.23 -12.10
C GLU A 234 37.42 -29.43 -11.47
N LEU A 235 38.60 -29.46 -12.09
CA LEU A 235 39.76 -28.68 -11.73
C LEU A 235 39.73 -27.33 -12.47
N ARG A 236 40.27 -26.30 -11.84
CA ARG A 236 40.44 -24.97 -12.45
C ARG A 236 41.90 -24.68 -12.67
N HIS A 237 42.23 -24.08 -13.80
CA HIS A 237 43.60 -23.64 -14.07
C HIS A 237 44.02 -22.57 -13.04
N THR A 238 45.24 -22.66 -12.52
CA THR A 238 45.69 -21.79 -11.41
C THR A 238 45.94 -20.34 -11.83
N HIS A 239 46.19 -20.09 -13.13
CA HIS A 239 46.24 -18.74 -13.70
C HIS A 239 44.93 -17.96 -13.50
N GLY A 240 43.79 -18.66 -13.38
CA GLY A 240 42.49 -18.04 -13.20
C GLY A 240 41.90 -17.56 -14.53
N ARG A 241 41.83 -16.25 -14.73
CA ARG A 241 41.24 -15.63 -15.93
C ARG A 241 42.33 -15.32 -16.94
N PHE A 242 42.20 -15.85 -18.15
CA PHE A 242 43.02 -15.44 -19.29
C PHE A 242 42.33 -14.30 -20.02
N MET A 243 43.03 -13.19 -20.26
CA MET A 243 42.48 -12.03 -20.99
C MET A 243 42.76 -12.09 -22.50
N ASP A 244 43.65 -12.99 -22.93
CA ASP A 244 43.94 -13.27 -24.33
C ASP A 244 43.48 -14.68 -24.70
N HIS A 245 42.79 -14.80 -25.83
CA HIS A 245 42.26 -16.09 -26.29
C HIS A 245 43.39 -17.02 -26.76
N GLY A 246 44.41 -16.49 -27.43
CA GLY A 246 45.54 -17.28 -27.92
C GLY A 246 46.34 -17.91 -26.78
N GLU A 247 46.58 -17.16 -25.70
CA GLU A 247 47.20 -17.67 -24.48
C GLU A 247 46.38 -18.77 -23.82
N ALA A 248 45.05 -18.59 -23.74
CA ALA A 248 44.13 -19.58 -23.18
C ALA A 248 44.15 -20.88 -23.99
N ILE A 249 44.08 -20.79 -25.32
CA ILE A 249 44.16 -21.95 -26.21
C ILE A 249 45.54 -22.61 -26.14
N SER A 250 46.61 -21.83 -26.09
CA SER A 250 47.97 -22.38 -25.97
C SER A 250 48.16 -23.15 -24.66
N ALA A 251 47.61 -22.66 -23.54
CA ALA A 251 47.62 -23.39 -22.28
C ALA A 251 46.73 -24.66 -22.33
N LEU A 252 45.59 -24.59 -23.00
CA LEU A 252 44.71 -25.75 -23.21
C LEU A 252 45.41 -26.85 -24.04
N GLU A 253 46.14 -26.48 -25.09
CA GLU A 253 46.88 -27.40 -25.95
C GLU A 253 48.10 -28.02 -25.26
N ARG A 254 48.75 -27.29 -24.33
CA ARG A 254 49.85 -27.80 -23.52
C ARG A 254 49.38 -28.73 -22.39
N THR A 255 48.10 -28.66 -22.01
CA THR A 255 47.49 -29.55 -21.02
C THR A 255 47.39 -30.98 -21.58
N LYS A 256 48.31 -31.85 -21.16
CA LYS A 256 48.41 -33.23 -21.63
C LYS A 256 48.59 -34.21 -20.47
N GLU A 257 48.31 -35.48 -20.74
CA GLU A 257 48.61 -36.54 -19.79
C GLU A 257 50.13 -36.74 -19.59
N PRO A 258 50.57 -37.18 -18.40
CA PRO A 258 49.75 -37.50 -17.23
C PRO A 258 49.34 -36.27 -16.42
N LEU A 259 48.11 -36.25 -15.90
CA LEU A 259 47.71 -35.32 -14.83
C LEU A 259 48.20 -35.90 -13.49
N GLN A 260 49.09 -35.20 -12.80
CA GLN A 260 49.71 -35.64 -11.57
C GLN A 260 49.41 -34.71 -10.40
N VAL A 261 49.10 -35.27 -9.23
CA VAL A 261 48.97 -34.52 -7.98
C VAL A 261 50.33 -34.00 -7.54
N THR A 262 50.48 -32.69 -7.37
CA THR A 262 51.75 -32.05 -6.98
C THR A 262 51.78 -31.60 -5.52
N ASP A 263 50.63 -31.23 -4.95
CA ASP A 263 50.54 -30.72 -3.58
C ASP A 263 49.13 -30.98 -3.02
N VAL A 264 49.06 -31.42 -1.76
CA VAL A 264 47.81 -31.66 -1.04
C VAL A 264 47.88 -30.89 0.28
N LYS A 265 47.01 -29.89 0.41
CA LYS A 265 46.91 -29.05 1.60
C LYS A 265 45.59 -29.29 2.30
N GLU A 266 45.66 -29.92 3.45
CA GLU A 266 44.54 -30.05 4.37
C GLU A 266 44.59 -28.93 5.40
N GLY A 267 43.42 -28.47 5.82
CA GLY A 267 43.29 -27.41 6.80
C GLY A 267 41.97 -27.48 7.55
N VAL A 268 41.91 -26.69 8.63
CA VAL A 268 40.68 -26.47 9.39
C VAL A 268 40.31 -25.00 9.27
N LYS A 269 39.11 -24.72 8.76
CA LYS A 269 38.53 -23.37 8.77
C LYS A 269 37.53 -23.30 9.92
N ASN A 270 37.82 -22.44 10.90
CA ASN A 270 36.88 -22.07 11.93
C ASN A 270 35.91 -21.01 11.38
N ASP A 271 34.64 -21.36 11.35
CA ASP A 271 33.55 -20.51 10.93
C ASP A 271 32.81 -20.00 12.16
N ARG A 272 33.24 -18.81 12.59
CA ARG A 272 32.87 -18.22 13.86
C ARG A 272 31.37 -17.99 13.96
N ALA A 273 30.80 -18.31 15.12
CA ALA A 273 29.41 -17.99 15.42
C ALA A 273 29.14 -16.48 15.23
N PRO A 274 27.93 -16.11 14.76
CA PRO A 274 27.61 -14.73 14.47
C PRO A 274 27.58 -13.88 15.74
N THR A 275 27.74 -12.57 15.59
CA THR A 275 27.58 -11.63 16.70
C THR A 275 26.09 -11.42 17.03
N PRO A 276 25.77 -10.94 18.25
CA PRO A 276 24.43 -10.47 18.59
C PRO A 276 23.93 -9.44 17.58
N PHE A 277 22.62 -9.36 17.40
CA PHE A 277 22.03 -8.39 16.48
C PHE A 277 22.17 -6.97 17.04
N ASP A 278 22.77 -6.09 16.24
CA ASP A 278 22.41 -4.67 16.23
C ASP A 278 21.27 -4.44 15.21
N THR A 279 20.81 -3.20 15.10
CA THR A 279 19.75 -2.83 14.16
C THR A 279 20.13 -3.16 12.71
N THR A 280 21.34 -2.79 12.26
CA THR A 280 21.76 -3.04 10.88
C THR A 280 21.78 -4.53 10.57
N ALA A 281 22.40 -5.35 11.44
CA ALA A 281 22.49 -6.79 11.24
C ALA A 281 21.11 -7.46 11.24
N LEU A 282 20.17 -6.99 12.07
CA LEU A 282 18.78 -7.47 12.04
C LEU A 282 18.12 -7.16 10.69
N LEU A 283 18.21 -5.91 10.20
CA LEU A 283 17.60 -5.51 8.94
C LEU A 283 18.21 -6.27 7.75
N VAL A 284 19.52 -6.46 7.74
CA VAL A 284 20.23 -7.23 6.69
C VAL A 284 19.76 -8.69 6.69
N ALA A 285 19.67 -9.32 7.87
CA ALA A 285 19.21 -10.71 7.99
C ALA A 285 17.72 -10.86 7.65
N ALA A 286 16.87 -9.90 8.06
CA ALA A 286 15.46 -9.86 7.71
C ALA A 286 15.24 -9.72 6.20
N GLY A 287 16.12 -8.99 5.50
CA GLY A 287 16.11 -8.90 4.04
C GLY A 287 16.28 -10.25 3.34
N ARG A 288 17.09 -11.16 3.90
CA ARG A 288 17.29 -12.53 3.36
C ARG A 288 16.06 -13.41 3.48
N ILE A 289 15.18 -13.11 4.43
CA ILE A 289 13.90 -13.80 4.63
C ILE A 289 12.71 -13.02 4.07
N GLY A 290 12.96 -12.04 3.18
CA GLY A 290 11.94 -11.38 2.37
C GLY A 290 11.33 -10.09 2.94
N PHE A 291 11.85 -9.54 4.04
CA PHE A 291 11.36 -8.26 4.57
C PHE A 291 12.05 -7.07 3.90
N SER A 292 11.27 -6.02 3.59
CA SER A 292 11.85 -4.68 3.42
C SER A 292 12.34 -4.14 4.75
N ALA A 293 13.32 -3.23 4.74
CA ALA A 293 13.87 -2.67 5.97
C ALA A 293 12.82 -1.97 6.84
N ALA A 294 11.94 -1.17 6.23
CA ALA A 294 10.85 -0.50 6.94
C ALA A 294 9.84 -1.49 7.55
N ASN A 295 9.52 -2.59 6.85
CA ASN A 295 8.62 -3.60 7.40
C ASN A 295 9.27 -4.38 8.54
N ALA A 296 10.56 -4.74 8.41
CA ALA A 296 11.31 -5.43 9.45
C ALA A 296 11.36 -4.59 10.74
N MET A 297 11.68 -3.29 10.66
CA MET A 297 11.70 -2.42 11.83
C MET A 297 10.33 -2.28 12.48
N ARG A 298 9.27 -2.08 11.69
CA ARG A 298 7.89 -2.01 12.19
C ARG A 298 7.49 -3.28 12.96
N VAL A 299 7.85 -4.45 12.45
CA VAL A 299 7.56 -5.74 13.11
C VAL A 299 8.42 -5.92 14.36
N ALA A 300 9.69 -5.51 14.34
CA ALA A 300 10.57 -5.55 15.50
C ALA A 300 10.04 -4.66 16.63
N GLU A 301 9.58 -3.44 16.32
CA GLU A 301 8.96 -2.54 17.29
C GLU A 301 7.68 -3.15 17.88
N ASP A 302 6.85 -3.79 17.07
CA ASP A 302 5.65 -4.49 17.55
C ASP A 302 6.02 -5.63 18.51
N LEU A 303 7.05 -6.42 18.21
CA LEU A 303 7.56 -7.47 19.11
C LEU A 303 8.08 -6.88 20.43
N TYR A 304 8.82 -5.76 20.37
CA TYR A 304 9.33 -5.05 21.55
C TYR A 304 8.21 -4.48 22.42
N MET A 305 7.23 -3.80 21.81
CA MET A 305 6.07 -3.24 22.52
C MET A 305 5.23 -4.35 23.18
N ASN A 306 5.25 -5.56 22.62
CA ASN A 306 4.66 -6.76 23.20
C ASN A 306 5.65 -7.57 24.08
N GLY A 307 6.84 -7.04 24.35
CA GLY A 307 7.85 -7.57 25.27
C GLY A 307 8.43 -8.92 24.89
N PHE A 308 8.37 -9.29 23.61
CA PHE A 308 8.96 -10.53 23.09
C PHE A 308 10.44 -10.40 22.77
N ILE A 309 10.91 -9.19 22.46
CA ILE A 309 12.32 -8.89 22.21
C ILE A 309 12.75 -7.62 22.95
N SER A 310 14.06 -7.45 23.14
CA SER A 310 14.66 -6.19 23.59
C SER A 310 14.52 -5.09 22.53
N TYR A 311 14.79 -3.85 22.93
CA TYR A 311 14.62 -2.68 22.06
C TYR A 311 15.39 -2.80 20.73
N PRO A 312 14.72 -2.66 19.56
CA PRO A 312 15.30 -3.05 18.27
C PRO A 312 16.15 -1.95 17.60
N ARG A 313 16.27 -0.77 18.22
CA ARG A 313 17.04 0.38 17.71
C ARG A 313 18.32 0.55 18.54
N THR A 314 19.31 -0.30 18.29
CA THR A 314 20.57 -0.39 19.04
C THR A 314 21.75 -0.59 18.09
N ASP A 315 22.90 0.01 18.42
CA ASP A 315 24.18 -0.26 17.75
C ASP A 315 25.04 -1.28 18.52
N ASN A 316 24.58 -1.69 19.71
CA ASN A 316 25.35 -2.53 20.61
C ASN A 316 25.36 -3.98 20.14
N THR A 317 26.54 -4.59 20.20
CA THR A 317 26.77 -5.99 19.81
C THR A 317 27.36 -6.82 20.95
N VAL A 318 27.29 -6.31 22.19
CA VAL A 318 27.81 -6.94 23.41
C VAL A 318 26.70 -7.02 24.46
N TYR A 319 26.36 -8.24 24.91
CA TYR A 319 25.42 -8.39 26.02
C TYR A 319 25.99 -7.77 27.31
N PRO A 320 25.20 -6.98 28.06
CA PRO A 320 25.67 -6.40 29.31
C PRO A 320 25.85 -7.48 30.37
N LYS A 321 26.81 -7.30 31.29
CA LYS A 321 27.08 -8.25 32.38
C LYS A 321 25.88 -8.47 33.32
N SER A 322 24.98 -7.49 33.40
CA SER A 322 23.76 -7.55 34.20
C SER A 322 22.66 -8.43 33.58
N LEU A 323 22.79 -8.82 32.30
CA LEU A 323 21.80 -9.68 31.65
C LEU A 323 22.05 -11.15 32.00
N ASN A 324 21.09 -11.77 32.69
CA ASN A 324 21.12 -13.21 32.95
C ASN A 324 20.68 -13.99 31.70
N LEU A 325 21.66 -14.52 30.97
CA LEU A 325 21.43 -15.27 29.74
C LEU A 325 20.77 -16.64 30.01
N ASP A 326 20.91 -17.21 31.20
CA ASP A 326 20.29 -18.49 31.56
C ASP A 326 18.78 -18.35 31.76
N ASP A 327 18.31 -17.25 32.34
CA ASP A 327 16.88 -16.95 32.47
C ASP A 327 16.20 -16.82 31.09
N VAL A 328 16.91 -16.23 30.12
CA VAL A 328 16.43 -16.14 28.74
C VAL A 328 16.31 -17.55 28.12
N LEU A 329 17.31 -18.41 28.32
CA LEU A 329 17.26 -19.79 27.84
C LEU A 329 16.12 -20.58 28.50
N ASP A 330 15.92 -20.45 29.82
CA ASP A 330 14.83 -21.15 30.53
C ASP A 330 13.46 -20.68 30.08
N THR A 331 13.31 -19.38 29.79
CA THR A 331 12.09 -18.84 29.18
C THR A 331 11.82 -19.49 27.83
N LEU A 332 12.83 -19.56 26.96
CA LEU A 332 12.70 -20.15 25.61
C LEU A 332 12.46 -21.67 25.64
N LYS A 333 12.88 -22.38 26.69
CA LYS A 333 12.67 -23.82 26.85
C LYS A 333 11.18 -24.22 26.84
N THR A 334 10.30 -23.30 27.18
CA THR A 334 8.83 -23.50 27.19
C THR A 334 8.18 -23.44 25.79
N THR A 335 8.97 -23.22 24.74
CA THR A 335 8.51 -23.04 23.36
C THR A 335 8.95 -24.19 22.44
N GLU A 336 8.65 -24.09 21.15
CA GLU A 336 9.13 -25.04 20.13
C GLU A 336 10.67 -25.11 20.01
N PHE A 337 11.41 -24.17 20.61
CA PHE A 337 12.88 -24.17 20.64
C PHE A 337 13.47 -25.02 21.78
N SER A 338 12.68 -25.80 22.52
CA SER A 338 13.13 -26.56 23.70
C SER A 338 14.35 -27.45 23.43
N SER A 339 14.32 -28.24 22.35
CA SER A 339 15.43 -29.12 21.96
C SER A 339 16.70 -28.36 21.59
N ASP A 340 16.54 -27.21 20.92
CA ASP A 340 17.64 -26.31 20.56
C ASP A 340 18.26 -25.67 21.80
N VAL A 341 17.45 -25.23 22.77
CA VAL A 341 17.92 -24.69 24.06
C VAL A 341 18.70 -25.73 24.85
N GLU A 342 18.20 -26.97 24.95
CA GLU A 342 18.90 -28.05 25.65
C GLU A 342 20.22 -28.42 24.97
N TRP A 343 20.28 -28.32 23.64
CA TRP A 343 21.53 -28.47 22.92
C TRP A 343 22.51 -27.34 23.25
N VAL A 344 22.05 -26.08 23.24
CA VAL A 344 22.89 -24.92 23.59
C VAL A 344 23.40 -25.02 25.02
N LYS A 345 22.57 -25.37 26.01
CA LYS A 345 23.01 -25.51 27.41
C LYS A 345 24.11 -26.56 27.57
N ARG A 346 24.05 -27.66 26.81
CA ARG A 346 25.08 -28.73 26.86
C ARG A 346 26.39 -28.37 26.15
N HIS A 347 26.33 -27.59 25.08
CA HIS A 347 27.49 -27.26 24.25
C HIS A 347 27.88 -25.78 24.35
N ARG A 348 27.45 -25.09 25.41
CA ARG A 348 27.57 -23.65 25.54
C ARG A 348 29.03 -23.22 25.49
N ARG A 349 29.32 -22.19 24.70
CA ARG A 349 30.64 -21.54 24.73
C ARG A 349 30.84 -20.78 26.07
N PRO A 350 32.08 -20.56 26.54
CA PRO A 350 32.33 -19.88 27.82
C PRO A 350 31.78 -18.44 27.87
N GLU A 351 31.96 -17.69 26.77
CA GLU A 351 31.45 -16.33 26.64
C GLU A 351 30.68 -16.16 25.34
N PRO A 352 29.53 -15.46 25.34
CA PRO A 352 28.80 -15.16 24.12
C PRO A 352 29.70 -14.46 23.09
N THR A 353 29.40 -14.65 21.81
CA THR A 353 30.05 -13.85 20.76
C THR A 353 29.79 -12.36 20.97
N ARG A 354 30.71 -11.53 20.47
CA ARG A 354 30.64 -10.07 20.55
C ARG A 354 31.14 -9.42 19.28
N GLY A 355 30.53 -8.31 18.89
CA GLY A 355 31.01 -7.47 17.80
C GLY A 355 31.98 -6.38 18.26
N LYS A 356 32.23 -5.41 17.37
CA LYS A 356 33.18 -4.30 17.60
C LYS A 356 32.56 -3.14 18.39
N LYS A 357 31.22 -2.99 18.36
CA LYS A 357 30.51 -1.87 18.94
C LYS A 357 29.96 -2.22 20.31
N SER A 358 30.29 -1.40 21.31
CA SER A 358 29.74 -1.46 22.65
C SER A 358 29.28 -0.05 23.03
N SER A 359 28.01 0.06 23.40
CA SER A 359 27.40 1.32 23.85
C SER A 359 26.66 1.08 25.17
N THR A 360 26.34 2.16 25.88
CA THR A 360 25.72 2.13 27.21
C THR A 360 24.21 2.35 27.19
N ASP A 361 23.61 2.62 26.02
CA ASP A 361 22.19 2.90 25.83
C ASP A 361 21.36 1.61 25.93
N HIS A 362 21.56 0.66 25.03
CA HIS A 362 20.77 -0.57 24.95
C HIS A 362 21.63 -1.82 24.81
N PRO A 363 21.17 -2.99 25.31
CA PRO A 363 21.75 -4.27 24.95
C PRO A 363 21.55 -4.56 23.45
N PRO A 364 22.19 -5.59 22.90
CA PRO A 364 21.84 -6.13 21.59
C PRO A 364 20.38 -6.56 21.51
N ILE A 365 19.91 -6.87 20.31
CA ILE A 365 18.55 -7.38 20.07
C ILE A 365 18.51 -8.87 20.42
N TYR A 366 17.73 -9.25 21.43
CA TYR A 366 17.59 -10.63 21.93
C TYR A 366 16.14 -10.91 22.39
N PRO A 367 15.73 -12.19 22.52
CA PRO A 367 14.38 -12.52 22.98
C PRO A 367 14.23 -12.30 24.49
N THR A 368 13.12 -11.69 24.91
CA THR A 368 12.84 -11.36 26.32
C THR A 368 11.69 -12.16 26.92
N ALA A 369 10.85 -12.79 26.10
CA ALA A 369 9.74 -13.61 26.53
C ALA A 369 9.47 -14.75 25.53
N ALA A 370 8.88 -15.84 26.02
CA ALA A 370 8.41 -16.93 25.19
C ALA A 370 7.22 -16.48 24.33
N ALA A 371 7.18 -16.94 23.08
CA ALA A 371 6.08 -16.73 22.16
C ALA A 371 5.79 -18.01 21.36
N THR A 372 4.57 -18.18 20.90
CA THR A 372 4.20 -19.24 19.97
C THR A 372 3.81 -18.68 18.60
N ARG A 373 3.97 -19.50 17.55
CA ARG A 373 3.55 -19.12 16.19
C ARG A 373 2.08 -18.73 16.09
N SER A 374 1.20 -19.38 16.86
CA SER A 374 -0.23 -19.05 16.91
C SER A 374 -0.51 -17.68 17.52
N GLN A 375 0.25 -17.26 18.55
CA GLN A 375 0.12 -15.95 19.17
C GLN A 375 0.57 -14.82 18.24
N LEU A 376 1.68 -15.03 17.51
CA LEU A 376 2.29 -13.98 16.70
C LEU A 376 1.72 -13.90 15.27
N GLY A 377 1.29 -15.02 14.70
CA GLY A 377 1.02 -15.12 13.26
C GLY A 377 2.31 -15.08 12.43
N GLU A 378 2.20 -15.29 11.12
CA GLU A 378 3.35 -15.61 10.25
C GLU A 378 4.47 -14.56 10.22
N ASP A 379 4.17 -13.29 9.92
CA ASP A 379 5.22 -12.28 9.72
C ASP A 379 5.97 -11.93 11.02
N ARG A 380 5.24 -11.80 12.14
CA ARG A 380 5.86 -11.57 13.45
C ARG A 380 6.65 -12.79 13.92
N TRP A 381 6.12 -13.99 13.71
CA TRP A 381 6.81 -15.23 14.06
C TRP A 381 8.14 -15.35 13.33
N LYS A 382 8.17 -15.11 12.01
CA LYS A 382 9.40 -15.16 11.20
C LYS A 382 10.51 -14.26 11.75
N LEU A 383 10.18 -13.03 12.14
CA LEU A 383 11.18 -12.10 12.69
C LEU A 383 11.58 -12.47 14.12
N TYR A 384 10.64 -12.91 14.95
CA TYR A 384 10.92 -13.40 16.30
C TYR A 384 11.84 -14.63 16.27
N GLU A 385 11.54 -15.63 15.44
CA GLU A 385 12.38 -16.82 15.24
C GLU A 385 13.79 -16.44 14.78
N LEU A 386 13.92 -15.47 13.87
CA LEU A 386 15.22 -14.97 13.43
C LEU A 386 16.05 -14.43 14.62
N VAL A 387 15.42 -13.64 15.50
CA VAL A 387 16.07 -13.11 16.72
C VAL A 387 16.44 -14.22 17.68
N VAL A 388 15.53 -15.17 17.96
CA VAL A 388 15.78 -16.32 18.84
C VAL A 388 16.94 -17.16 18.33
N ARG A 389 16.91 -17.56 17.06
CA ARG A 389 17.97 -18.38 16.46
C ARG A 389 19.31 -17.66 16.44
N ARG A 390 19.34 -16.33 16.23
CA ARG A 390 20.58 -15.56 16.35
C ARG A 390 21.09 -15.58 17.78
N PHE A 391 20.24 -15.35 18.77
CA PHE A 391 20.61 -15.41 20.18
C PHE A 391 21.22 -16.77 20.54
N LEU A 392 20.55 -17.88 20.19
CA LEU A 392 21.06 -19.22 20.44
C LEU A 392 22.41 -19.49 19.74
N ALA A 393 22.55 -19.03 18.49
CA ALA A 393 23.81 -19.12 17.75
C ALA A 393 24.95 -18.36 18.45
N THR A 394 24.68 -17.20 19.07
CA THR A 394 25.71 -16.41 19.79
C THR A 394 26.26 -17.12 21.03
N LEU A 395 25.53 -18.10 21.57
CA LEU A 395 25.92 -18.93 22.71
C LEU A 395 26.51 -20.27 22.31
N SER A 396 26.53 -20.57 21.00
CA SER A 396 26.94 -21.87 20.47
C SER A 396 28.42 -21.90 20.08
N PRO A 397 29.02 -23.09 19.98
CA PRO A 397 30.37 -23.26 19.43
C PRO A 397 30.46 -22.79 17.98
N ASP A 398 31.67 -22.43 17.58
CA ASP A 398 31.97 -22.13 16.18
C ASP A 398 31.80 -23.40 15.33
N ALA A 399 31.40 -23.24 14.07
CA ALA A 399 31.36 -24.34 13.12
C ALA A 399 32.79 -24.64 12.63
N ARG A 400 33.13 -25.91 12.41
CA ARG A 400 34.45 -26.31 11.91
C ARG A 400 34.35 -27.03 10.57
N TRP A 401 35.08 -26.51 9.61
CA TRP A 401 35.19 -27.06 8.27
C TRP A 401 36.54 -27.74 8.09
N LEU A 402 36.54 -28.95 7.55
CA LEU A 402 37.75 -29.54 6.98
C LEU A 402 37.86 -29.07 5.54
N THR A 403 38.93 -28.36 5.24
CA THR A 403 39.22 -27.83 3.90
C THR A 403 40.33 -28.64 3.27
N MET A 404 40.19 -28.94 1.97
CA MET A 404 41.25 -29.56 1.20
C MET A 404 41.47 -28.77 -0.08
N LYS A 405 42.73 -28.46 -0.36
CA LYS A 405 43.19 -27.91 -1.63
C LYS A 405 44.17 -28.90 -2.25
N VAL A 406 43.88 -29.35 -3.46
CA VAL A 406 44.76 -30.24 -4.23
C VAL A 406 45.23 -29.49 -5.46
N ASN A 407 46.54 -29.47 -5.69
CA ASN A 407 47.15 -28.94 -6.90
C ASN A 407 47.62 -30.10 -7.77
N PHE A 408 47.53 -29.88 -9.07
CA PHE A 408 47.87 -30.85 -10.10
C PHE A 408 48.75 -30.18 -11.17
N ASP A 409 49.55 -30.99 -11.84
CA ASP A 409 50.30 -30.63 -13.03
C ASP A 409 49.89 -31.54 -14.19
N ALA A 410 49.60 -30.95 -15.34
CA ALA A 410 49.31 -31.67 -16.58
C ALA A 410 50.33 -31.24 -17.65
N ALA A 411 51.45 -31.96 -17.72
CA ALA A 411 52.56 -31.67 -18.64
C ALA A 411 53.10 -30.23 -18.53
N GLY A 412 53.21 -29.71 -17.30
CA GLY A 412 53.66 -28.34 -17.01
C GLY A 412 52.55 -27.31 -16.83
N GLU A 413 51.28 -27.66 -17.12
CA GLU A 413 50.13 -26.76 -16.90
C GLU A 413 49.50 -26.98 -15.50
N PRO A 414 49.45 -25.94 -14.64
CA PRO A 414 49.04 -26.08 -13.24
C PRO A 414 47.53 -25.93 -13.03
N TYR A 415 46.92 -26.94 -12.41
CA TYR A 415 45.49 -26.99 -12.04
C TYR A 415 45.27 -27.10 -10.53
N THR A 416 44.09 -26.68 -10.06
CA THR A 416 43.74 -26.78 -8.64
C THR A 416 42.26 -27.06 -8.43
N VAL A 417 41.96 -27.73 -7.32
CA VAL A 417 40.61 -27.87 -6.79
C VAL A 417 40.62 -27.58 -5.29
N THR A 418 39.61 -26.85 -4.83
CA THR A 418 39.41 -26.58 -3.41
C THR A 418 38.01 -27.01 -3.01
N GLY A 419 37.92 -27.66 -1.85
CA GLY A 419 36.71 -28.23 -1.32
C GLY A 419 36.70 -28.16 0.19
N GLY A 420 35.52 -28.39 0.75
CA GLY A 420 35.31 -28.36 2.18
C GLY A 420 34.12 -29.22 2.56
N ARG A 421 34.23 -29.86 3.72
CA ARG A 421 33.14 -30.58 4.39
C ARG A 421 32.94 -30.03 5.79
N LEU A 422 31.69 -29.91 6.23
CA LEU A 422 31.37 -29.49 7.58
C LEU A 422 31.67 -30.65 8.52
N LYS A 423 32.66 -30.47 9.40
CA LYS A 423 33.05 -31.49 10.38
C LYS A 423 32.23 -31.35 11.66
N GLU A 424 32.08 -30.12 12.13
CA GLU A 424 31.30 -29.78 13.32
C GLU A 424 30.34 -28.65 12.93
N GLU A 425 29.04 -28.89 13.00
CA GLU A 425 28.03 -27.90 12.59
C GLU A 425 28.04 -26.64 13.46
N GLY A 426 28.36 -26.78 14.75
CA GLY A 426 28.35 -25.68 15.71
C GLY A 426 27.05 -24.87 15.64
N TRP A 427 27.18 -23.55 15.60
CA TRP A 427 26.05 -22.62 15.48
C TRP A 427 25.17 -22.81 14.22
N ARG A 428 25.68 -23.43 13.14
CA ARG A 428 24.92 -23.60 11.88
C ARG A 428 23.71 -24.52 12.03
N ARG A 429 23.75 -25.44 12.99
CA ARG A 429 22.60 -26.28 13.38
C ARG A 429 21.38 -25.42 13.73
N LEU A 430 21.61 -24.27 14.37
CA LEU A 430 20.55 -23.44 14.95
C LEU A 430 20.13 -22.27 14.06
N TYR A 431 21.02 -21.82 13.16
CA TYR A 431 20.83 -20.62 12.35
C TYR A 431 20.91 -20.94 10.84
N PRO A 432 19.79 -21.37 10.23
CA PRO A 432 19.76 -21.87 8.85
C PRO A 432 19.71 -20.76 7.78
N TYR A 433 19.82 -19.49 8.16
CA TYR A 433 19.65 -18.33 7.25
C TYR A 433 20.89 -18.01 6.41
N SER A 434 21.82 -18.96 6.30
CA SER A 434 22.98 -18.91 5.41
C SER A 434 23.33 -20.32 4.97
N GLU A 435 23.46 -20.53 3.66
CA GLU A 435 23.78 -21.84 3.11
C GLU A 435 25.19 -22.31 3.52
N ALA A 436 25.33 -23.63 3.65
CA ALA A 436 26.56 -24.33 3.91
C ALA A 436 26.80 -25.31 2.75
N THR A 437 27.39 -24.83 1.65
CA THR A 437 27.65 -25.67 0.48
C THR A 437 28.92 -26.50 0.71
N GLU A 438 28.76 -27.82 0.82
CA GLU A 438 29.90 -28.74 0.87
C GLU A 438 30.38 -29.08 -0.54
N ARG A 439 31.70 -29.14 -0.70
CA ARG A 439 32.35 -29.69 -1.89
C ARG A 439 33.38 -30.70 -1.43
N ILE A 440 32.98 -31.96 -1.42
CA ILE A 440 33.83 -33.06 -0.95
C ILE A 440 34.79 -33.44 -2.09
N ILE A 441 36.08 -33.42 -1.80
CA ILE A 441 37.12 -33.91 -2.71
C ILE A 441 37.60 -35.28 -2.17
N PRO A 442 37.76 -36.32 -3.00
CA PRO A 442 38.40 -37.58 -2.61
C PRO A 442 39.82 -37.35 -2.07
N ALA A 443 40.24 -38.15 -1.08
CA ALA A 443 41.60 -38.07 -0.55
C ALA A 443 42.61 -38.27 -1.69
N CYS A 444 43.64 -37.45 -1.82
CA CYS A 444 44.65 -37.53 -2.90
C CYS A 444 46.05 -37.69 -2.29
N THR A 445 46.96 -38.35 -3.01
CA THR A 445 48.35 -38.50 -2.58
C THR A 445 49.29 -37.78 -3.54
N VAL A 446 50.32 -37.09 -3.04
CA VAL A 446 51.33 -36.45 -3.91
C VAL A 446 51.99 -37.51 -4.79
N GLY A 447 52.12 -37.21 -6.08
CA GLY A 447 52.64 -38.10 -7.10
C GLY A 447 51.60 -39.01 -7.77
N GLU A 448 50.37 -39.07 -7.23
CA GLU A 448 49.24 -39.82 -7.81
C GLU A 448 48.88 -39.30 -9.21
N ARG A 449 48.57 -40.21 -10.14
CA ARG A 449 48.17 -39.88 -11.51
C ARG A 449 46.68 -40.15 -11.71
N LEU A 450 45.98 -39.19 -12.30
CA LEU A 450 44.56 -39.28 -12.63
C LEU A 450 44.36 -39.12 -14.15
N PRO A 451 43.29 -39.70 -14.73
CA PRO A 451 43.00 -39.54 -16.15
C PRO A 451 42.49 -38.13 -16.46
N ILE A 452 42.86 -37.58 -17.61
CA ILE A 452 42.18 -36.39 -18.15
C ILE A 452 40.95 -36.87 -18.92
N LEU A 453 39.75 -36.49 -18.47
CA LEU A 453 38.51 -36.87 -19.17
C LEU A 453 38.20 -35.86 -20.27
N THR A 454 38.11 -34.58 -19.90
CA THR A 454 37.77 -33.49 -20.81
C THR A 454 38.47 -32.22 -20.35
N THR A 455 39.00 -31.44 -21.30
CA THR A 455 39.45 -30.07 -21.05
C THR A 455 38.48 -29.09 -21.71
N ARG A 456 38.19 -27.97 -21.05
CA ARG A 456 37.31 -26.92 -21.57
C ARG A 456 37.97 -25.56 -21.41
N CYS A 457 37.72 -24.70 -22.39
CA CYS A 457 38.05 -23.29 -22.34
C CYS A 457 36.74 -22.51 -22.47
N ASP A 458 36.19 -22.07 -21.33
CA ASP A 458 34.93 -21.31 -21.33
C ASP A 458 35.22 -19.85 -21.62
N GLU A 459 34.64 -19.31 -22.69
CA GLU A 459 34.54 -17.86 -22.90
C GLU A 459 33.48 -17.29 -21.94
N LYS A 460 33.86 -16.26 -21.18
CA LYS A 460 33.00 -15.54 -20.25
C LYS A 460 33.20 -14.05 -20.40
N GLU A 461 32.25 -13.29 -19.86
CA GLU A 461 32.31 -11.84 -19.83
C GLU A 461 32.23 -11.33 -18.41
N THR A 462 33.00 -10.29 -18.11
CA THR A 462 32.84 -9.57 -16.84
C THR A 462 31.45 -8.95 -16.76
N THR A 463 30.83 -8.96 -15.58
CA THR A 463 29.51 -8.35 -15.35
C THR A 463 29.63 -7.01 -14.64
N PRO A 464 28.72 -6.05 -14.87
CA PRO A 464 28.72 -4.78 -14.13
C PRO A 464 28.52 -4.99 -12.62
N PRO A 465 28.88 -4.00 -11.78
CA PRO A 465 28.62 -4.08 -10.35
C PRO A 465 27.12 -4.25 -10.06
N PRO A 466 26.72 -5.07 -9.08
CA PRO A 466 25.30 -5.28 -8.81
C PRO A 466 24.66 -4.01 -8.24
N ARG A 467 23.41 -3.76 -8.64
CA ARG A 467 22.56 -2.72 -8.04
C ARG A 467 22.43 -2.92 -6.52
N PHE A 468 22.19 -1.82 -5.80
CA PHE A 468 22.00 -1.88 -4.36
C PHE A 468 20.71 -2.62 -3.98
N THR A 469 20.85 -3.66 -3.15
CA THR A 469 19.72 -4.14 -2.34
C THR A 469 19.51 -3.18 -1.16
N GLN A 470 18.31 -3.19 -0.54
CA GLN A 470 18.09 -2.38 0.67
C GLN A 470 19.09 -2.74 1.78
N SER A 471 19.43 -4.03 1.92
CA SER A 471 20.41 -4.50 2.90
C SER A 471 21.80 -3.93 2.66
N ARG A 472 22.32 -3.99 1.42
CA ARG A 472 23.64 -3.43 1.10
C ARG A 472 23.65 -1.92 1.23
N LEU A 473 22.58 -1.25 0.83
CA LEU A 473 22.45 0.20 0.95
C LEU A 473 22.49 0.65 2.43
N ILE A 474 21.78 -0.02 3.33
CA ILE A 474 21.81 0.30 4.77
C ILE A 474 23.23 0.16 5.34
N GLN A 475 23.94 -0.91 4.97
CA GLN A 475 25.32 -1.11 5.40
C GLN A 475 26.22 0.02 4.91
N THR A 476 26.11 0.39 3.63
CA THR A 476 26.92 1.48 3.07
C THR A 476 26.55 2.84 3.65
N MET A 477 25.26 3.12 3.91
CA MET A 477 24.83 4.32 4.63
C MET A 477 25.47 4.38 6.02
N GLU A 478 25.50 3.26 6.75
CA GLU A 478 26.16 3.18 8.05
C GLU A 478 27.68 3.41 7.97
N GLU A 479 28.36 2.76 7.04
CA GLU A 479 29.80 2.93 6.77
C GLU A 479 30.17 4.40 6.49
N LEU A 480 29.29 5.12 5.79
CA LEU A 480 29.48 6.53 5.43
C LEU A 480 29.02 7.54 6.49
N GLY A 481 28.36 7.09 7.57
CA GLY A 481 27.78 7.96 8.58
C GLY A 481 26.48 8.67 8.16
N LEU A 482 25.76 8.11 7.18
CA LEU A 482 24.48 8.62 6.68
C LEU A 482 23.31 8.06 7.49
N GLY A 483 22.65 8.95 8.23
CA GLY A 483 21.52 8.60 9.10
C GLY A 483 21.91 7.70 10.28
N THR A 484 20.93 7.40 11.12
CA THR A 484 21.11 6.62 12.36
C THR A 484 20.40 5.26 12.25
N LYS A 485 20.61 4.39 13.25
CA LYS A 485 19.87 3.12 13.39
C LYS A 485 18.34 3.30 13.28
N SER A 486 17.84 4.47 13.67
CA SER A 486 16.43 4.83 13.67
C SER A 486 15.93 5.41 12.35
N THR A 487 16.78 5.92 11.46
CA THR A 487 16.32 6.72 10.30
C THR A 487 16.63 6.13 8.93
N ARG A 488 17.65 5.27 8.79
CA ARG A 488 18.09 4.75 7.46
C ARG A 488 16.96 4.06 6.68
N HIS A 489 16.19 3.21 7.37
CA HIS A 489 15.08 2.47 6.75
C HIS A 489 13.93 3.40 6.32
N GLU A 490 13.69 4.50 7.05
CA GLU A 490 12.71 5.51 6.68
C GLU A 490 13.17 6.31 5.46
N VAL A 491 14.45 6.68 5.37
CA VAL A 491 15.01 7.39 4.21
C VAL A 491 14.84 6.57 2.93
N ILE A 492 15.17 5.28 2.96
CA ILE A 492 14.94 4.37 1.82
C ILE A 492 13.44 4.29 1.48
N GLY A 493 12.57 4.18 2.50
CA GLY A 493 11.12 4.20 2.33
C GLY A 493 10.61 5.51 1.69
N LYS A 494 11.19 6.66 2.06
CA LYS A 494 10.89 7.97 1.48
C LYS A 494 11.31 8.03 0.01
N LEU A 495 12.53 7.59 -0.34
CA LEU A 495 13.00 7.55 -1.74
C LEU A 495 12.06 6.72 -2.64
N ILE A 496 11.61 5.56 -2.16
CA ILE A 496 10.66 4.69 -2.88
C ILE A 496 9.29 5.37 -2.99
N SER A 497 8.73 5.85 -1.87
CA SER A 497 7.38 6.44 -1.86
C SER A 497 7.28 7.74 -2.67
N ARG A 498 8.39 8.51 -2.74
CA ARG A 498 8.53 9.73 -3.55
C ARG A 498 8.93 9.46 -5.01
N ARG A 499 9.15 8.20 -5.39
CA ARG A 499 9.53 7.74 -6.74
C ARG A 499 10.83 8.31 -7.26
N TYR A 500 11.82 8.47 -6.40
CA TYR A 500 13.19 8.65 -6.88
C TYR A 500 13.86 7.33 -7.22
N VAL A 501 13.38 6.24 -6.61
CA VAL A 501 13.90 4.90 -6.86
C VAL A 501 12.77 3.89 -6.94
N GLN A 502 13.01 2.80 -7.65
CA GLN A 502 12.08 1.69 -7.84
C GLN A 502 12.79 0.34 -7.90
N GLY A 503 12.03 -0.74 -7.83
CA GLY A 503 12.55 -2.10 -7.92
C GLY A 503 13.18 -2.65 -6.63
N SER A 504 13.57 -3.91 -6.69
CA SER A 504 14.37 -4.60 -5.69
C SER A 504 15.18 -5.68 -6.41
N PRO A 505 16.48 -5.46 -6.73
CA PRO A 505 17.36 -4.35 -6.31
C PRO A 505 16.90 -2.95 -6.77
N LEU A 506 17.35 -1.92 -6.06
CA LEU A 506 16.97 -0.53 -6.27
C LEU A 506 17.62 0.03 -7.55
N ARG A 507 16.82 0.72 -8.36
CA ARG A 507 17.22 1.48 -9.55
C ARG A 507 16.68 2.91 -9.42
N PRO A 508 17.41 3.96 -9.81
CA PRO A 508 16.87 5.31 -9.82
C PRO A 508 15.82 5.47 -10.93
N THR A 509 14.87 6.38 -10.74
CA THR A 509 13.99 6.85 -11.83
C THR A 509 14.68 7.97 -12.60
N LEU A 510 14.19 8.31 -13.80
CA LEU A 510 14.74 9.46 -14.55
C LEU A 510 14.62 10.76 -13.76
N VAL A 511 13.52 10.95 -13.02
CA VAL A 511 13.37 12.10 -12.12
C VAL A 511 14.37 12.04 -10.95
N GLY A 512 14.62 10.85 -10.39
CA GLY A 512 15.64 10.65 -9.36
C GLY A 512 17.04 10.96 -9.85
N GLN A 513 17.39 10.53 -11.07
CA GLN A 513 18.63 10.90 -11.73
C GLN A 513 18.68 12.42 -11.90
N ALA A 514 17.71 13.02 -12.60
CA ALA A 514 17.71 14.46 -12.91
C ALA A 514 17.88 15.36 -11.69
N VAL A 515 17.17 15.08 -10.59
CA VAL A 515 17.32 15.84 -9.34
C VAL A 515 18.73 15.69 -8.79
N THR A 516 19.27 14.47 -8.75
CA THR A 516 20.64 14.24 -8.30
C THR A 516 21.67 14.94 -9.17
N GLU A 517 21.63 14.80 -10.50
CA GLU A 517 22.67 15.38 -11.37
C GLU A 517 22.60 16.90 -11.36
N SER A 518 21.39 17.46 -11.25
CA SER A 518 21.21 18.91 -11.12
C SER A 518 21.79 19.42 -9.80
N LEU A 519 21.51 18.74 -8.68
CA LEU A 519 22.11 19.08 -7.39
C LEU A 519 23.63 18.84 -7.37
N GLU A 520 24.16 17.81 -8.02
CA GLU A 520 25.62 17.59 -8.12
C GLU A 520 26.33 18.70 -8.88
N ARG A 521 25.70 19.26 -9.92
CA ARG A 521 26.30 20.31 -10.75
C ARG A 521 26.22 21.69 -10.10
N HIS A 522 25.16 21.95 -9.33
CA HIS A 522 24.85 23.30 -8.83
C HIS A 522 24.88 23.43 -7.31
N ALA A 523 24.90 22.34 -6.53
CA ALA A 523 24.92 22.34 -5.06
C ALA A 523 25.43 21.00 -4.49
N ASP A 524 26.63 20.59 -4.90
CA ASP A 524 27.17 19.24 -4.67
C ASP A 524 27.27 18.83 -3.19
N THR A 525 27.39 19.83 -2.31
CA THR A 525 27.44 19.64 -0.85
C THR A 525 26.21 18.90 -0.32
N ILE A 526 25.04 19.04 -0.98
CA ILE A 526 23.80 18.35 -0.59
C ILE A 526 23.83 16.86 -0.97
N THR A 527 24.54 16.48 -2.04
CA THR A 527 24.59 15.10 -2.55
C THR A 527 25.77 14.31 -1.98
N ARG A 528 26.70 14.96 -1.28
CA ARG A 528 27.82 14.32 -0.60
C ARG A 528 27.49 13.94 0.85
N PRO A 529 28.08 12.85 1.38
CA PRO A 529 27.84 12.43 2.76
C PRO A 529 28.50 13.34 3.81
N ASP A 530 29.51 14.12 3.44
CA ASP A 530 30.38 14.83 4.38
C ASP A 530 29.65 15.86 5.23
N MET A 531 28.83 16.72 4.62
CA MET A 531 27.99 17.69 5.35
C MET A 531 27.05 16.98 6.34
N THR A 532 26.42 15.88 5.91
CA THR A 532 25.53 15.09 6.77
C THR A 532 26.29 14.54 7.97
N ARG A 533 27.48 13.99 7.74
CA ARG A 533 28.36 13.42 8.77
C ARG A 533 28.80 14.48 9.78
N THR A 534 29.16 15.68 9.31
CA THR A 534 29.51 16.82 10.16
C THR A 534 28.36 17.18 11.11
N LEU A 535 27.15 17.34 10.58
CA LEU A 535 25.98 17.64 11.41
C LEU A 535 25.64 16.52 12.40
N GLU A 536 25.76 15.24 12.01
CA GLU A 536 25.61 14.11 12.95
C GLU A 536 26.69 14.13 14.04
N SER A 537 27.93 14.48 13.71
CA SER A 537 29.01 14.64 14.69
C SER A 537 28.71 15.78 15.68
N HIS A 538 28.19 16.90 15.22
CA HIS A 538 27.82 18.02 16.09
C HIS A 538 26.68 17.65 17.04
N MET A 539 25.65 16.95 16.54
CA MET A 539 24.58 16.44 17.40
C MET A 539 25.07 15.38 18.39
N GLN A 540 26.09 14.59 18.03
CA GLN A 540 26.74 13.68 18.97
C GLN A 540 27.50 14.44 20.08
N GLN A 541 28.17 15.55 19.75
CA GLN A 541 28.83 16.41 20.74
C GLN A 541 27.82 17.08 21.69
N ILE A 542 26.58 17.35 21.26
CA ILE A 542 25.51 17.79 22.17
C ILE A 542 25.20 16.71 23.22
N LYS A 543 25.06 15.44 22.79
CA LYS A 543 24.80 14.32 23.74
C LYS A 543 25.91 14.17 24.77
N GLU A 544 27.14 14.44 24.36
CA GLU A 544 28.33 14.41 25.23
C GLU A 544 28.49 15.68 26.09
N SER A 545 27.53 16.61 26.01
CA SER A 545 27.57 17.92 26.68
C SER A 545 28.82 18.76 26.34
N ARG A 546 29.36 18.58 25.12
CA ARG A 546 30.55 19.30 24.62
C ARG A 546 30.20 20.54 23.77
N ARG A 547 28.98 20.63 23.25
CA ARG A 547 28.46 21.78 22.47
C ARG A 547 27.00 22.06 22.82
N GLY A 548 26.58 23.32 22.67
CA GLY A 548 25.20 23.73 22.83
C GLY A 548 24.34 23.49 21.58
N ARG A 549 23.03 23.35 21.76
CA ARG A 549 22.06 23.25 20.66
C ARG A 549 22.09 24.48 19.74
N GLU A 550 22.15 25.68 20.33
CA GLU A 550 22.10 26.94 19.58
C GLU A 550 23.29 27.07 18.63
N ASP A 551 24.50 26.71 19.07
CA ASP A 551 25.70 26.70 18.24
C ASP A 551 25.56 25.77 17.03
N VAL A 552 25.07 24.55 17.25
CA VAL A 552 24.93 23.54 16.19
C VAL A 552 23.84 23.92 15.19
N VAL A 553 22.72 24.48 15.66
CA VAL A 553 21.66 24.98 14.79
C VAL A 553 22.12 26.21 14.01
N GLY A 554 22.88 27.11 14.62
CA GLY A 554 23.46 28.29 13.97
C GLY A 554 24.42 27.92 12.84
N GLU A 555 25.39 27.04 13.12
CA GLU A 555 26.32 26.55 12.10
C GLU A 555 25.60 25.82 10.95
N SER A 556 24.54 25.06 11.27
CA SER A 556 23.69 24.46 10.26
C SER A 556 22.97 25.48 9.38
N ARG A 557 22.63 26.67 9.89
CA ARG A 557 21.99 27.74 9.11
C ARG A 557 22.99 28.36 8.15
N GLU A 558 24.21 28.61 8.61
CA GLU A 558 25.30 29.13 7.78
C GLU A 558 25.61 28.20 6.60
N MET A 559 25.73 26.89 6.88
CA MET A 559 25.89 25.88 5.81
C MET A 559 24.74 25.93 4.79
N LEU A 560 23.50 26.04 5.27
CA LEU A 560 22.33 26.05 4.39
C LEU A 560 22.22 27.36 3.58
N HIS A 561 22.61 28.50 4.15
CA HIS A 561 22.71 29.76 3.41
C HIS A 561 23.74 29.67 2.27
N SER A 562 24.92 29.12 2.53
CA SER A 562 25.93 28.90 1.49
C SER A 562 25.41 28.01 0.37
N VAL A 563 24.69 26.94 0.70
CA VAL A 563 24.03 26.08 -0.29
C VAL A 563 22.99 26.84 -1.12
N PHE A 564 22.24 27.76 -0.49
CA PHE A 564 21.24 28.56 -1.17
C PHE A 564 21.85 29.61 -2.12
N ASP A 565 23.04 30.13 -1.80
CA ASP A 565 23.76 31.04 -2.70
C ASP A 565 24.05 30.36 -4.05
N ASP A 566 24.46 29.09 -4.03
CA ASP A 566 24.70 28.32 -5.26
C ASP A 566 23.39 27.94 -5.99
N LEU A 567 22.35 27.56 -5.23
CA LEU A 567 21.06 27.16 -5.79
C LEU A 567 20.33 28.33 -6.48
N GLU A 568 20.20 29.47 -5.81
CA GLU A 568 19.49 30.64 -6.34
C GLU A 568 20.19 31.22 -7.58
N ALA A 569 21.52 31.14 -7.64
CA ALA A 569 22.28 31.53 -8.83
C ALA A 569 21.98 30.67 -10.07
N ASN A 570 21.45 29.45 -9.90
CA ASN A 570 21.23 28.46 -10.95
C ASN A 570 19.77 27.99 -11.07
N GLU A 571 18.81 28.72 -10.49
CA GLU A 571 17.39 28.29 -10.36
C GLU A 571 16.76 27.87 -11.70
N ASP A 572 16.89 28.71 -12.73
CA ASP A 572 16.29 28.45 -14.05
C ASP A 572 16.86 27.19 -14.69
N GLN A 573 18.19 27.01 -14.61
CA GLN A 573 18.90 25.88 -15.20
C GLN A 573 18.53 24.58 -14.48
N ILE A 574 18.46 24.60 -13.14
CA ILE A 574 17.97 23.48 -12.33
C ILE A 574 16.53 23.11 -12.72
N GLY A 575 15.66 24.11 -12.89
CA GLY A 575 14.28 23.92 -13.29
C GLY A 575 14.15 23.20 -14.64
N ILE A 576 14.88 23.66 -15.66
CA ILE A 576 14.87 23.09 -17.02
C ILE A 576 15.30 21.62 -17.00
N GLU A 577 16.45 21.32 -16.41
CA GLU A 577 17.01 19.97 -16.38
C GLU A 577 16.08 18.93 -15.76
N ILE A 578 15.42 19.32 -14.66
CA ILE A 578 14.48 18.44 -13.96
C ILE A 578 13.18 18.29 -14.77
N MET A 579 12.67 19.37 -15.35
CA MET A 579 11.43 19.33 -16.14
C MET A 579 11.58 18.46 -17.39
N ASP A 580 12.67 18.59 -18.13
CA ASP A 580 12.91 17.85 -19.37
C ASP A 580 12.91 16.34 -19.13
N ARG A 581 13.66 15.87 -18.11
CA ARG A 581 13.68 14.45 -17.72
C ARG A 581 12.35 13.96 -17.17
N THR A 582 11.55 14.83 -16.57
CA THR A 582 10.19 14.48 -16.10
C THR A 582 9.25 14.22 -17.27
N VAL A 583 9.32 15.05 -18.31
CA VAL A 583 8.54 14.88 -19.53
C VAL A 583 8.98 13.60 -20.22
N GLU A 584 10.28 13.37 -20.32
CA GLU A 584 10.84 12.13 -20.86
C GLU A 584 10.27 10.91 -20.13
N GLU A 585 10.33 10.83 -18.80
CA GLU A 585 9.84 9.67 -18.02
C GLU A 585 8.37 9.31 -18.29
N ARG A 586 7.53 10.30 -18.59
CA ARG A 586 6.11 10.10 -18.89
C ARG A 586 5.86 9.79 -20.35
N THR A 587 6.81 10.10 -21.23
CA THR A 587 6.71 9.92 -22.67
C THR A 587 6.87 8.45 -23.03
N ILE A 588 5.87 7.94 -23.74
CA ILE A 588 5.75 6.56 -24.19
C ILE A 588 6.30 6.39 -25.60
N GLY A 589 6.17 7.38 -26.47
CA GLY A 589 6.56 7.29 -27.87
C GLY A 589 5.63 8.11 -28.76
N PRO A 590 5.74 7.99 -30.10
CA PRO A 590 5.00 8.82 -31.04
C PRO A 590 3.50 8.51 -31.07
N CYS A 591 2.66 9.53 -31.17
CA CYS A 591 1.23 9.39 -31.37
C CYS A 591 0.94 8.86 -32.78
N PRO A 592 0.12 7.80 -32.94
CA PRO A 592 -0.18 7.25 -34.26
C PRO A 592 -0.91 8.25 -35.18
N VAL A 593 -1.66 9.20 -34.61
CA VAL A 593 -2.47 10.16 -35.38
C VAL A 593 -1.68 11.38 -35.85
N CYS A 594 -0.76 11.92 -35.05
CA CYS A 594 -0.08 13.20 -35.36
C CYS A 594 1.45 13.19 -35.18
N GLY A 595 2.05 12.07 -34.78
CA GLY A 595 3.49 11.92 -34.57
C GLY A 595 4.08 12.58 -33.30
N LYS A 596 3.35 13.49 -32.64
CA LYS A 596 3.78 14.10 -31.35
C LYS A 596 3.78 13.08 -30.20
N ASP A 597 4.45 13.39 -29.10
CA ASP A 597 4.60 12.46 -27.97
C ASP A 597 3.28 12.04 -27.31
N LEU A 598 3.12 10.74 -27.07
CA LEU A 598 2.15 10.18 -26.15
C LEU A 598 2.72 10.14 -24.73
N GLN A 599 1.94 10.61 -23.75
CA GLN A 599 2.39 10.68 -22.37
C GLN A 599 1.39 10.04 -21.41
N ILE A 600 1.90 9.39 -20.34
CA ILE A 600 1.06 8.98 -19.20
C ILE A 600 0.57 10.24 -18.47
N ARG A 601 -0.74 10.46 -18.51
CA ARG A 601 -1.44 11.57 -17.87
C ARG A 601 -2.29 11.08 -16.71
N GLN A 602 -2.57 12.00 -15.78
CA GLN A 602 -3.51 11.77 -14.68
C GLN A 602 -4.80 12.53 -15.00
N ALA A 603 -5.94 11.86 -14.86
CA ALA A 603 -7.26 12.50 -14.92
C ALA A 603 -7.70 12.94 -13.51
N HIS A 604 -8.86 13.59 -13.38
CA HIS A 604 -9.43 13.93 -12.08
C HIS A 604 -9.59 12.68 -11.19
N GLY A 605 -9.02 12.75 -9.98
CA GLY A 605 -8.93 11.60 -9.07
C GLY A 605 -7.59 10.87 -9.19
N ALA A 606 -7.59 9.55 -9.00
CA ALA A 606 -6.39 8.71 -9.09
C ALA A 606 -6.27 7.97 -10.45
N SER A 607 -7.21 8.16 -11.37
CA SER A 607 -7.22 7.51 -12.69
C SER A 607 -6.12 8.04 -13.60
N GLN A 608 -5.65 7.17 -14.50
CA GLN A 608 -4.58 7.45 -15.44
C GLN A 608 -5.02 7.08 -16.85
N PHE A 609 -4.44 7.75 -17.84
CA PHE A 609 -4.62 7.45 -19.25
C PHE A 609 -3.35 7.86 -20.01
N ILE A 610 -3.21 7.43 -21.25
CA ILE A 610 -2.16 7.91 -22.15
C ILE A 610 -2.80 8.91 -23.08
N GLY A 611 -2.25 10.12 -23.18
CA GLY A 611 -2.81 11.17 -24.04
C GLY A 611 -1.74 11.83 -24.89
N CYS A 612 -2.13 12.30 -26.06
CA CYS A 612 -1.26 13.05 -26.95
C CYS A 612 -0.83 14.39 -26.32
N SER A 613 0.44 14.74 -26.47
CA SER A 613 1.01 16.05 -26.12
C SER A 613 0.46 17.19 -26.98
N GLY A 614 -0.03 16.88 -28.18
CA GLY A 614 -0.65 17.83 -29.12
C GLY A 614 -2.07 18.28 -28.81
N TYR A 615 -2.65 17.93 -27.66
CA TYR A 615 -3.98 18.42 -27.25
C TYR A 615 -4.01 19.96 -27.11
N PRO A 616 -5.05 20.68 -27.58
CA PRO A 616 -6.34 20.17 -28.05
C PRO A 616 -6.39 19.74 -29.53
N ASP A 617 -5.38 20.07 -30.33
CA ASP A 617 -5.37 19.79 -31.78
C ASP A 617 -5.40 18.29 -32.10
N CYS A 618 -4.83 17.46 -31.22
CA CYS A 618 -4.96 16.01 -31.27
C CYS A 618 -5.57 15.49 -29.96
N THR A 619 -6.73 14.82 -30.07
CA THR A 619 -7.50 14.29 -28.93
C THR A 619 -7.27 12.80 -28.67
N PHE A 620 -6.36 12.17 -29.42
CA PHE A 620 -6.03 10.76 -29.30
C PHE A 620 -5.59 10.41 -27.88
N ASN A 621 -6.22 9.38 -27.31
CA ASN A 621 -5.95 8.91 -25.97
C ASN A 621 -6.25 7.41 -25.81
N ILE A 622 -5.53 6.75 -24.91
CA ILE A 622 -5.71 5.35 -24.56
C ILE A 622 -6.07 5.28 -23.07
N SER A 623 -7.21 4.67 -22.76
CA SER A 623 -7.62 4.42 -21.38
C SER A 623 -6.73 3.36 -20.74
N LEU A 624 -6.26 3.61 -19.52
CA LEU A 624 -5.53 2.61 -18.73
C LEU A 624 -6.47 1.93 -17.71
N PRO A 625 -6.14 0.70 -17.26
CA PRO A 625 -6.91 0.03 -16.22
C PRO A 625 -7.07 0.89 -14.96
N GLY A 626 -8.22 0.76 -14.30
CA GLY A 626 -8.57 1.58 -13.15
C GLY A 626 -7.60 1.47 -11.97
N VAL A 627 -7.70 2.43 -11.06
CA VAL A 627 -6.80 2.68 -9.92
C VAL A 627 -6.53 1.47 -9.03
N GLN A 628 -7.45 0.50 -9.00
CA GLN A 628 -7.29 -0.76 -8.28
C GLN A 628 -6.15 -1.63 -8.81
N TRP A 629 -5.66 -1.38 -10.03
CA TRP A 629 -4.53 -2.11 -10.63
C TRP A 629 -3.18 -1.44 -10.38
N GLY A 630 -3.17 -0.30 -9.68
CA GLY A 630 -1.96 0.42 -9.33
C GLY A 630 -1.62 1.50 -10.35
N LYS A 631 -0.37 1.98 -10.31
CA LYS A 631 0.08 3.08 -11.15
C LYS A 631 0.81 2.57 -12.39
N ALA A 632 0.49 3.15 -13.54
CA ALA A 632 1.22 2.97 -14.78
C ALA A 632 2.61 3.59 -14.73
N ILE A 633 3.60 2.81 -15.16
CA ILE A 633 4.98 3.22 -15.40
C ILE A 633 5.41 2.79 -16.80
N ARG A 634 6.26 3.60 -17.43
CA ARG A 634 6.96 3.24 -18.65
C ARG A 634 8.03 2.20 -18.34
N THR A 635 8.28 1.28 -19.26
CA THR A 635 9.43 0.37 -19.24
C THR A 635 10.36 0.64 -20.42
N ASP A 636 11.58 0.14 -20.36
CA ASP A 636 12.59 0.36 -21.41
C ASP A 636 12.34 -0.49 -22.66
N THR A 637 11.44 -1.48 -22.60
CA THR A 637 11.04 -2.27 -23.76
C THR A 637 10.17 -1.43 -24.68
N VAL A 638 10.52 -1.36 -25.96
CA VAL A 638 9.77 -0.64 -27.00
C VAL A 638 9.09 -1.64 -27.93
N CYS A 639 7.84 -1.35 -28.29
CA CYS A 639 7.10 -2.13 -29.26
C CYS A 639 7.68 -1.94 -30.66
N ASN A 640 8.03 -3.05 -31.33
CA ASN A 640 8.61 -3.00 -32.67
C ASN A 640 7.62 -2.50 -33.75
N GLU A 641 6.32 -2.68 -33.53
CA GLU A 641 5.29 -2.26 -34.50
C GLU A 641 4.95 -0.77 -34.37
N HIS A 642 4.79 -0.29 -33.13
CA HIS A 642 4.23 1.05 -32.87
C HIS A 642 5.27 2.06 -32.38
N GLY A 643 6.50 1.63 -32.06
CA GLY A 643 7.52 2.50 -31.46
C GLY A 643 7.16 3.00 -30.05
N LEU A 644 6.16 2.39 -29.41
CA LEU A 644 5.70 2.77 -28.07
C LEU A 644 6.40 1.94 -27.00
N SER A 645 6.94 2.60 -25.98
CA SER A 645 7.40 1.95 -24.76
C SER A 645 6.27 1.17 -24.10
N HIS A 646 6.61 -0.02 -23.63
CA HIS A 646 5.68 -0.86 -22.89
C HIS A 646 5.32 -0.21 -21.55
N VAL A 647 4.11 -0.50 -21.08
CA VAL A 647 3.58 0.02 -19.82
C VAL A 647 3.35 -1.13 -18.84
N ARG A 648 3.74 -0.88 -17.59
CA ARG A 648 3.55 -1.79 -16.45
C ARG A 648 2.72 -1.12 -15.38
N LEU A 649 1.77 -1.85 -14.81
CA LEU A 649 0.96 -1.42 -13.68
C LEU A 649 1.54 -2.00 -12.39
N ILE A 650 1.86 -1.12 -11.44
CA ILE A 650 2.44 -1.50 -10.14
C ILE A 650 1.48 -1.14 -9.01
N ARG A 651 1.07 -2.16 -8.24
CA ARG A 651 0.31 -2.02 -7.01
C ARG A 651 1.05 -2.65 -5.83
N LYS A 652 1.10 -1.95 -4.71
CA LYS A 652 1.71 -2.45 -3.46
C LYS A 652 1.08 -3.78 -3.05
N GLY A 653 1.92 -4.80 -2.85
CA GLY A 653 1.51 -6.14 -2.40
C GLY A 653 0.92 -7.04 -3.50
N ALA A 654 0.90 -6.60 -4.76
CA ALA A 654 0.48 -7.40 -5.90
C ALA A 654 1.66 -7.61 -6.86
N ARG A 655 1.62 -8.69 -7.65
CA ARG A 655 2.56 -8.87 -8.76
C ARG A 655 2.34 -7.75 -9.79
N PRO A 656 3.41 -7.15 -10.35
CA PRO A 656 3.26 -6.18 -11.43
C PRO A 656 2.50 -6.80 -12.60
N TRP A 657 1.66 -5.99 -13.25
CA TRP A 657 0.95 -6.40 -14.45
C TRP A 657 1.51 -5.65 -15.65
N ASP A 658 2.21 -6.36 -16.52
CA ASP A 658 2.66 -5.86 -17.80
C ASP A 658 1.50 -5.85 -18.79
N ILE A 659 1.08 -4.67 -19.23
CA ILE A 659 0.11 -4.54 -20.33
C ILE A 659 0.79 -4.53 -21.69
N GLY A 660 2.12 -4.48 -21.72
CA GLY A 660 2.91 -4.43 -22.96
C GLY A 660 2.75 -3.10 -23.68
N CYS A 661 2.73 -3.13 -25.01
CA CYS A 661 2.43 -1.96 -25.81
C CYS A 661 1.01 -1.46 -25.50
N PRO A 662 0.85 -0.20 -25.06
CA PRO A 662 -0.48 0.31 -24.72
C PRO A 662 -1.42 0.36 -25.92
N LEU A 663 -0.92 0.57 -27.14
CA LEU A 663 -1.74 0.57 -28.34
C LEU A 663 -2.15 -0.83 -28.78
N CYS A 664 -1.24 -1.82 -28.77
CA CYS A 664 -1.61 -3.22 -29.03
C CYS A 664 -2.69 -3.70 -28.05
N SER A 665 -2.49 -3.41 -26.75
CA SER A 665 -3.47 -3.76 -25.71
C SER A 665 -4.81 -3.05 -25.91
N HIS A 666 -4.78 -1.77 -26.33
CA HIS A 666 -5.99 -1.01 -26.64
C HIS A 666 -6.75 -1.64 -27.81
N ILE A 667 -6.06 -1.95 -28.90
CA ILE A 667 -6.63 -2.62 -30.09
C ILE A 667 -7.26 -3.95 -29.70
N GLU A 668 -6.49 -4.83 -29.05
CA GLU A 668 -6.94 -6.17 -28.66
C GLU A 668 -8.18 -6.09 -27.75
N SER A 669 -8.18 -5.17 -26.78
CA SER A 669 -9.29 -5.03 -25.83
C SER A 669 -10.60 -4.55 -26.45
N ASN A 670 -10.54 -3.81 -27.57
CA ASN A 670 -11.72 -3.27 -28.24
C ASN A 670 -12.18 -4.10 -29.43
N ALA A 671 -11.31 -4.93 -30.02
CA ALA A 671 -11.63 -5.74 -31.19
C ALA A 671 -12.86 -6.65 -30.97
N ALA A 672 -13.00 -7.26 -29.79
CA ALA A 672 -14.19 -8.07 -29.47
C ALA A 672 -15.49 -7.26 -29.42
N THR A 673 -15.40 -5.98 -29.05
CA THR A 673 -16.56 -5.08 -28.95
C THR A 673 -16.94 -4.54 -30.33
N LEU A 674 -15.97 -4.22 -31.18
CA LEU A 674 -16.22 -3.89 -32.59
C LEU A 674 -16.91 -5.05 -33.32
N ARG A 675 -16.50 -6.29 -33.06
CA ARG A 675 -17.14 -7.51 -33.62
C ARG A 675 -18.55 -7.78 -33.11
N MET A 676 -19.05 -7.03 -32.12
CA MET A 676 -20.47 -7.11 -31.73
C MET A 676 -21.38 -6.41 -32.75
N MET A 677 -20.83 -5.55 -33.61
CA MET A 677 -21.56 -4.94 -34.72
C MET A 677 -21.77 -6.00 -35.82
N PRO A 678 -23.02 -6.35 -36.16
CA PRO A 678 -23.33 -7.45 -37.07
C PRO A 678 -22.60 -7.43 -38.41
N HIS A 679 -22.34 -6.24 -38.97
CA HIS A 679 -21.68 -6.10 -40.28
C HIS A 679 -20.18 -5.79 -40.19
N MET A 680 -19.57 -5.89 -39.01
CA MET A 680 -18.13 -5.74 -38.84
C MET A 680 -17.37 -7.00 -39.27
N SER A 681 -16.69 -6.93 -40.41
CA SER A 681 -15.76 -7.98 -40.87
C SER A 681 -14.33 -7.70 -40.44
N ASP A 682 -13.46 -8.72 -40.44
CA ASP A 682 -12.03 -8.53 -40.13
C ASP A 682 -11.36 -7.56 -41.13
N VAL A 683 -11.78 -7.56 -42.40
CA VAL A 683 -11.26 -6.61 -43.41
C VAL A 683 -11.64 -5.16 -43.08
N LEU A 684 -12.86 -4.91 -42.61
CA LEU A 684 -13.29 -3.57 -42.19
C LEU A 684 -12.58 -3.15 -40.90
N LEU A 685 -12.35 -4.09 -40.00
CA LEU A 685 -11.63 -3.88 -38.74
C LEU A 685 -10.16 -3.50 -39.00
N ASP A 686 -9.50 -4.15 -39.96
CA ASP A 686 -8.14 -3.80 -40.39
C ASP A 686 -8.10 -2.39 -41.00
N ARG A 687 -9.04 -2.05 -41.89
CA ARG A 687 -9.15 -0.69 -42.46
C ARG A 687 -9.42 0.39 -41.41
N LEU A 688 -10.21 0.09 -40.38
CA LEU A 688 -10.44 1.00 -39.25
C LEU A 688 -9.12 1.26 -38.50
N HIS A 689 -8.35 0.22 -38.22
CA HIS A 689 -7.07 0.36 -37.52
C HIS A 689 -6.02 1.12 -38.34
N GLU A 690 -5.99 0.92 -39.66
CA GLU A 690 -5.15 1.69 -40.59
C GLU A 690 -5.47 3.21 -40.54
N HIS A 691 -6.73 3.56 -40.24
CA HIS A 691 -7.19 4.94 -40.10
C HIS A 691 -7.29 5.40 -38.64
N HIS A 692 -6.67 4.67 -37.71
CA HIS A 692 -6.61 4.99 -36.28
C HIS A 692 -7.96 5.04 -35.56
N ILE A 693 -8.95 4.28 -36.03
CA ILE A 693 -10.25 4.11 -35.38
C ILE A 693 -10.24 2.79 -34.63
N TYR A 694 -10.29 2.82 -33.30
CA TYR A 694 -10.04 1.65 -32.46
C TYR A 694 -11.22 1.22 -31.62
N THR A 695 -12.27 2.06 -31.52
CA THR A 695 -13.36 1.86 -30.57
C THR A 695 -14.73 2.14 -31.20
N VAL A 696 -15.75 1.45 -30.69
CA VAL A 696 -17.15 1.68 -31.11
C VAL A 696 -17.62 3.14 -30.88
N PRO A 697 -17.28 3.83 -29.76
CA PRO A 697 -17.58 5.25 -29.58
C PRO A 697 -17.04 6.18 -30.67
N GLU A 698 -15.91 5.85 -31.29
CA GLU A 698 -15.36 6.65 -32.40
C GLU A 698 -16.25 6.52 -33.63
N ILE A 699 -16.62 5.30 -34.02
CA ILE A 699 -17.54 5.05 -35.15
C ILE A 699 -18.90 5.71 -34.94
N ALA A 700 -19.48 5.58 -33.74
CA ALA A 700 -20.81 6.12 -33.44
C ALA A 700 -20.89 7.66 -33.48
N ARG A 701 -19.75 8.36 -33.44
CA ARG A 701 -19.66 9.82 -33.48
C ARG A 701 -19.29 10.37 -34.86
N MET A 702 -18.99 9.50 -35.83
CA MET A 702 -18.63 9.90 -37.18
C MET A 702 -19.88 10.17 -38.02
N GLU A 703 -19.76 11.11 -38.96
CA GLU A 703 -20.75 11.23 -40.02
C GLU A 703 -20.61 10.04 -40.98
N PRO A 704 -21.72 9.44 -41.44
CA PRO A 704 -21.69 8.29 -42.36
C PRO A 704 -20.87 8.54 -43.63
N THR A 705 -20.84 9.78 -44.12
CA THR A 705 -20.04 10.17 -45.30
C THR A 705 -18.54 10.05 -45.05
N ASP A 706 -18.09 10.45 -43.88
CA ASP A 706 -16.66 10.39 -43.50
C ASP A 706 -16.22 8.94 -43.30
N LEU A 707 -17.07 8.12 -42.66
CA LEU A 707 -16.81 6.69 -42.47
C LEU A 707 -16.80 5.94 -43.81
N ALA A 708 -17.70 6.28 -44.74
CA ALA A 708 -17.74 5.70 -46.08
C ALA A 708 -16.44 5.97 -46.85
N GLY A 709 -15.96 7.21 -46.81
CA GLY A 709 -14.68 7.60 -47.43
C GLY A 709 -13.49 6.88 -46.80
N THR A 710 -13.46 6.80 -45.47
CA THR A 710 -12.40 6.13 -44.70
C THR A 710 -12.31 4.64 -45.01
N LEU A 711 -13.45 3.95 -45.09
CA LEU A 711 -13.48 2.50 -45.29
C LEU A 711 -13.58 2.07 -46.75
N GLY A 712 -13.79 3.00 -47.69
CA GLY A 712 -14.01 2.68 -49.09
C GLY A 712 -15.26 1.82 -49.30
N ILE A 713 -16.35 2.16 -48.61
CA ILE A 713 -17.65 1.46 -48.67
C ILE A 713 -18.76 2.40 -49.13
N GLU A 714 -19.91 1.85 -49.51
CA GLU A 714 -21.09 2.66 -49.85
C GLU A 714 -21.63 3.43 -48.63
N GLY A 715 -22.18 4.62 -48.87
CA GLY A 715 -22.73 5.46 -47.79
C GLY A 715 -23.87 4.80 -47.01
N SER A 716 -24.66 3.93 -47.65
CA SER A 716 -25.69 3.11 -47.02
C SER A 716 -25.11 2.11 -46.02
N ALA A 717 -24.00 1.46 -46.38
CA ALA A 717 -23.27 0.52 -45.51
C ALA A 717 -22.59 1.26 -44.35
N ALA A 718 -22.03 2.45 -44.59
CA ALA A 718 -21.45 3.28 -43.53
C ALA A 718 -22.51 3.77 -42.53
N ALA A 719 -23.67 4.23 -43.01
CA ALA A 719 -24.78 4.63 -42.14
C ALA A 719 -25.29 3.47 -41.28
N LEU A 720 -25.30 2.26 -41.83
CA LEU A 720 -25.62 1.04 -41.10
C LEU A 720 -24.60 0.79 -39.98
N LEU A 721 -23.29 0.88 -40.26
CA LEU A 721 -22.24 0.70 -39.24
C LEU A 721 -22.32 1.76 -38.13
N VAL A 722 -22.59 3.03 -38.45
CA VAL A 722 -22.78 4.08 -37.43
C VAL A 722 -23.96 3.76 -36.51
N ARG A 723 -25.07 3.28 -37.08
CA ARG A 723 -26.25 2.85 -36.29
C ARG A 723 -25.92 1.66 -35.40
N GLU A 724 -25.29 0.62 -35.95
CA GLU A 724 -24.87 -0.56 -35.19
C GLU A 724 -23.89 -0.23 -34.07
N ALA A 725 -22.99 0.73 -34.31
CA ALA A 725 -22.11 1.24 -33.27
C ALA A 725 -22.93 1.87 -32.12
N GLY A 726 -23.95 2.68 -32.45
CA GLY A 726 -24.90 3.21 -31.47
C GLY A 726 -25.61 2.11 -30.66
N ASP A 727 -26.11 1.07 -31.34
CA ASP A 727 -26.79 -0.06 -30.71
C ASP A 727 -25.86 -0.81 -29.75
N VAL A 728 -24.61 -1.05 -30.16
CA VAL A 728 -23.58 -1.67 -29.31
C VAL A 728 -23.25 -0.79 -28.11
N LEU A 729 -23.15 0.54 -28.26
CA LEU A 729 -22.92 1.43 -27.11
C LEU A 729 -24.05 1.37 -26.09
N ASP A 730 -25.29 1.36 -26.56
CA ASP A 730 -26.47 1.26 -25.70
C ASP A 730 -26.52 -0.08 -24.98
N LEU A 731 -26.17 -1.18 -25.67
CA LEU A 731 -26.01 -2.50 -25.05
C LEU A 731 -24.92 -2.50 -23.97
N LEU A 732 -23.74 -1.93 -24.24
CA LEU A 732 -22.64 -1.85 -23.27
C LEU A 732 -23.02 -0.99 -22.05
N ARG A 733 -23.76 0.10 -22.26
CA ARG A 733 -24.32 0.94 -21.17
C ARG A 733 -25.22 0.10 -20.27
N LYS A 734 -26.20 -0.59 -20.86
CA LYS A 734 -27.15 -1.46 -20.15
C LYS A 734 -26.45 -2.58 -19.37
N ARG A 735 -25.49 -3.27 -19.99
CA ARG A 735 -24.65 -4.30 -19.33
C ARG A 735 -23.87 -3.72 -18.16
N SER A 736 -23.32 -2.50 -18.30
CA SER A 736 -22.60 -1.83 -17.22
C SER A 736 -23.53 -1.45 -16.06
N GLU A 737 -24.75 -1.01 -16.33
CA GLU A 737 -25.75 -0.69 -15.31
C GLU A 737 -26.19 -1.95 -14.55
N MET A 738 -26.49 -3.03 -15.28
CA MET A 738 -26.81 -4.33 -14.69
C MET A 738 -25.66 -4.85 -13.81
N LYS A 739 -24.40 -4.72 -14.26
CA LYS A 739 -23.23 -5.10 -13.45
C LYS A 739 -23.11 -4.28 -12.16
N LYS A 740 -23.43 -2.98 -12.19
CA LYS A 740 -23.46 -2.13 -10.99
C LYS A 740 -24.58 -2.56 -10.04
N PHE A 741 -25.76 -2.85 -10.59
CA PHE A 741 -26.91 -3.33 -9.84
C PHE A 741 -26.63 -4.68 -9.17
N ILE A 742 -26.10 -5.68 -9.88
CA ILE A 742 -25.73 -6.98 -9.28
C ILE A 742 -24.70 -6.81 -8.15
N ARG A 743 -23.76 -5.86 -8.27
CA ARG A 743 -22.79 -5.56 -7.21
C ARG A 743 -23.41 -4.95 -5.96
N SER A 744 -24.49 -4.16 -6.09
CA SER A 744 -25.17 -3.59 -4.93
C SER A 744 -26.07 -4.62 -4.24
N GLU A 745 -26.65 -5.54 -5.00
CA GLU A 745 -27.64 -6.49 -4.46
C GLU A 745 -27.05 -7.82 -4.00
N ILE A 746 -25.95 -8.29 -4.60
CA ILE A 746 -25.39 -9.62 -4.32
C ILE A 746 -24.06 -9.51 -3.58
N ALA A 747 -23.96 -10.19 -2.43
CA ALA A 747 -22.70 -10.28 -1.70
C ALA A 747 -21.71 -11.26 -2.38
N PRO A 748 -20.42 -10.89 -2.50
CA PRO A 748 -19.41 -11.80 -3.06
C PRO A 748 -19.19 -13.01 -2.15
N ARG A 749 -18.98 -14.20 -2.74
CA ARG A 749 -18.67 -15.45 -2.02
C ARG A 749 -17.44 -16.13 -2.63
N ARG A 750 -16.71 -16.92 -1.84
CA ARG A 750 -15.52 -17.65 -2.30
C ARG A 750 -15.89 -18.56 -3.49
N GLY A 751 -15.20 -18.43 -4.62
CA GLY A 751 -15.49 -19.18 -5.86
C GLY A 751 -16.60 -18.60 -6.76
N ARG A 752 -17.30 -17.54 -6.32
CA ARG A 752 -18.39 -16.90 -7.07
C ARG A 752 -18.21 -15.38 -7.05
N SER A 753 -17.51 -14.86 -8.07
CA SER A 753 -17.32 -13.42 -8.27
C SER A 753 -18.48 -12.81 -9.05
N HIS A 754 -18.76 -11.51 -8.85
CA HIS A 754 -19.74 -10.78 -9.68
C HIS A 754 -19.44 -10.88 -11.16
N ALA A 755 -18.15 -10.92 -11.53
CA ALA A 755 -17.72 -11.07 -12.92
C ALA A 755 -18.20 -12.41 -13.51
N LYS A 756 -18.16 -13.50 -12.73
CA LYS A 756 -18.62 -14.82 -13.17
C LYS A 756 -20.14 -14.87 -13.33
N ILE A 757 -20.88 -14.27 -12.40
CA ILE A 757 -22.35 -14.16 -12.47
C ILE A 757 -22.76 -13.36 -13.72
N VAL A 758 -22.23 -12.14 -13.87
CA VAL A 758 -22.56 -11.26 -15.01
C VAL A 758 -22.19 -11.90 -16.34
N LYS A 759 -21.03 -12.57 -16.43
CA LYS A 759 -20.65 -13.29 -17.65
C LYS A 759 -21.68 -14.35 -18.02
N LYS A 760 -22.11 -15.16 -17.05
CA LYS A 760 -23.10 -16.23 -17.28
C LYS A 760 -24.46 -15.67 -17.69
N LEU A 761 -24.89 -14.56 -17.08
CA LEU A 761 -26.13 -13.87 -17.47
C LEU A 761 -26.09 -13.36 -18.92
N HIS A 762 -24.99 -12.76 -19.36
CA HIS A 762 -24.84 -12.36 -20.77
C HIS A 762 -24.83 -13.58 -21.71
N GLU A 763 -24.18 -14.68 -21.32
CA GLU A 763 -24.19 -15.94 -22.10
C GLU A 763 -25.61 -16.51 -22.24
N ASP A 764 -26.48 -16.26 -21.26
CA ASP A 764 -27.88 -16.68 -21.24
C ASP A 764 -28.83 -15.57 -21.80
N GLY A 765 -28.30 -14.52 -22.44
CA GLY A 765 -29.06 -13.47 -23.12
C GLY A 765 -29.67 -12.39 -22.20
N ILE A 766 -29.27 -12.36 -20.92
CA ILE A 766 -29.74 -11.39 -19.94
C ILE A 766 -28.72 -10.23 -19.89
N ASP A 767 -28.96 -9.21 -20.70
CA ASP A 767 -28.01 -8.11 -20.93
C ASP A 767 -28.35 -6.80 -20.20
N ASP A 768 -29.55 -6.69 -19.62
CA ASP A 768 -30.00 -5.49 -18.92
C ASP A 768 -30.87 -5.81 -17.69
N ILE A 769 -31.14 -4.78 -16.88
CA ILE A 769 -31.89 -4.92 -15.61
C ILE A 769 -33.34 -5.36 -15.89
N ALA A 770 -33.93 -4.95 -17.01
CA ALA A 770 -35.29 -5.31 -17.37
C ALA A 770 -35.38 -6.82 -17.68
N ALA A 771 -34.49 -7.32 -18.53
CA ALA A 771 -34.35 -8.74 -18.83
C ALA A 771 -34.08 -9.57 -17.57
N LEU A 772 -33.27 -9.05 -16.64
CA LEU A 772 -33.02 -9.68 -15.34
C LEU A 772 -34.29 -9.76 -14.48
N GLY A 773 -35.15 -8.75 -14.54
CA GLY A 773 -36.43 -8.74 -13.82
C GLY A 773 -37.43 -9.77 -14.35
N SER A 774 -37.41 -10.04 -15.66
CA SER A 774 -38.27 -11.04 -16.32
C SER A 774 -37.65 -12.42 -16.47
N ALA A 775 -36.39 -12.61 -16.06
CA ALA A 775 -35.65 -13.85 -16.26
C ALA A 775 -36.26 -15.04 -15.52
N ASP A 776 -36.17 -16.21 -16.14
CA ASP A 776 -36.59 -17.48 -15.55
C ASP A 776 -35.69 -17.86 -14.35
N ALA A 777 -36.32 -18.34 -13.27
CA ALA A 777 -35.60 -18.67 -12.03
C ALA A 777 -34.55 -19.78 -12.23
N ALA A 778 -34.76 -20.72 -13.15
CA ALA A 778 -33.81 -21.78 -13.48
C ALA A 778 -32.55 -21.23 -14.16
N VAL A 779 -32.70 -20.24 -15.05
CA VAL A 779 -31.56 -19.55 -15.71
C VAL A 779 -30.71 -18.82 -14.67
N LEU A 780 -31.36 -18.08 -13.76
CA LEU A 780 -30.66 -17.37 -12.68
C LEU A 780 -29.98 -18.30 -11.68
N LYS A 781 -30.56 -19.48 -11.42
CA LYS A 781 -29.93 -20.54 -10.62
C LYS A 781 -28.67 -21.09 -11.31
N GLY A 782 -28.70 -21.22 -12.63
CA GLY A 782 -27.55 -21.56 -13.48
C GLY A 782 -26.39 -20.54 -13.40
N ALA A 783 -26.70 -19.27 -13.13
CA ALA A 783 -25.71 -18.23 -12.85
C ALA A 783 -25.11 -18.29 -11.41
N GLY A 784 -25.55 -19.25 -10.59
CA GLY A 784 -25.05 -19.50 -9.24
C GLY A 784 -25.71 -18.64 -8.16
N LEU A 785 -26.95 -18.18 -8.38
CA LEU A 785 -27.76 -17.46 -7.41
C LEU A 785 -28.64 -18.43 -6.59
N SER A 786 -28.82 -18.16 -5.29
CA SER A 786 -29.77 -18.91 -4.45
C SER A 786 -31.21 -18.48 -4.70
N GLU A 787 -32.20 -19.28 -4.27
CA GLU A 787 -33.62 -18.95 -4.45
C GLU A 787 -34.02 -17.64 -3.75
N GLU A 788 -33.47 -17.37 -2.56
CA GLU A 788 -33.65 -16.08 -1.86
C GLU A 788 -33.02 -14.91 -2.63
N GLU A 789 -31.79 -15.10 -3.14
CA GLU A 789 -31.10 -14.08 -3.96
C GLU A 789 -31.88 -13.80 -5.24
N ILE A 790 -32.41 -14.83 -5.91
CA ILE A 790 -33.23 -14.71 -7.12
C ILE A 790 -34.49 -13.91 -6.83
N LYS A 791 -35.23 -14.27 -5.77
CA LYS A 791 -36.47 -13.58 -5.40
C LYS A 791 -36.22 -12.10 -5.08
N GLY A 792 -35.16 -11.80 -4.32
CA GLY A 792 -34.79 -10.43 -3.99
C GLY A 792 -34.31 -9.62 -5.21
N LEU A 793 -33.44 -10.22 -6.03
CA LEU A 793 -32.84 -9.57 -7.19
C LEU A 793 -33.87 -9.26 -8.27
N THR A 794 -34.72 -10.23 -8.62
CA THR A 794 -35.78 -10.07 -9.64
C THR A 794 -36.84 -9.07 -9.18
N ALA A 795 -37.25 -9.08 -7.90
CA ALA A 795 -38.20 -8.11 -7.38
C ALA A 795 -37.68 -6.67 -7.47
N LYS A 796 -36.42 -6.44 -7.09
CA LYS A 796 -35.78 -5.13 -7.19
C LYS A 796 -35.54 -4.70 -8.63
N ALA A 797 -35.15 -5.63 -9.51
CA ALA A 797 -35.00 -5.38 -10.94
C ALA A 797 -36.33 -4.97 -11.59
N ARG A 798 -37.44 -5.65 -11.26
CA ARG A 798 -38.79 -5.27 -11.69
C ARG A 798 -39.19 -3.89 -11.18
N ALA A 799 -38.90 -3.56 -9.92
CA ALA A 799 -39.19 -2.25 -9.36
C ALA A 799 -38.47 -1.12 -10.12
N ILE A 800 -37.20 -1.33 -10.51
CA ILE A 800 -36.45 -0.39 -11.36
C ILE A 800 -37.10 -0.28 -12.74
N GLY A 801 -37.51 -1.40 -13.34
CA GLY A 801 -38.24 -1.41 -14.61
C GLY A 801 -39.57 -0.65 -14.55
N THR A 802 -40.35 -0.83 -13.48
CA THR A 802 -41.59 -0.08 -13.25
C THR A 802 -41.32 1.40 -13.04
N GLU A 803 -40.29 1.77 -12.26
CA GLU A 803 -39.89 3.18 -12.09
C GLU A 803 -39.61 3.84 -13.44
N GLN A 804 -38.86 3.15 -14.31
CA GLN A 804 -38.51 3.63 -15.63
C GLN A 804 -39.76 3.82 -16.51
N ARG A 805 -40.66 2.83 -16.56
CA ARG A 805 -41.92 2.92 -17.31
C ARG A 805 -42.80 4.08 -16.85
N LEU A 806 -42.88 4.33 -15.55
CA LEU A 806 -43.60 5.48 -15.01
C LEU A 806 -42.93 6.82 -15.38
N ARG A 807 -41.59 6.86 -15.41
CA ARG A 807 -40.84 8.05 -15.83
C ARG A 807 -40.99 8.34 -17.33
N GLU A 808 -40.97 7.31 -18.17
CA GLU A 808 -41.24 7.40 -19.62
C GLU A 808 -42.67 7.86 -19.89
N ALA A 809 -43.62 7.47 -19.03
CA ALA A 809 -44.98 8.00 -19.01
C ALA A 809 -45.09 9.44 -18.49
N GLY A 810 -43.98 10.14 -18.23
CA GLY A 810 -43.95 11.56 -17.87
C GLY A 810 -44.18 11.88 -16.39
N LEU A 811 -44.14 10.88 -15.50
CA LEU A 811 -44.42 11.09 -14.07
C LEU A 811 -43.19 11.67 -13.31
N PRO A 812 -43.39 12.60 -12.35
CA PRO A 812 -42.29 13.17 -11.58
C PRO A 812 -41.62 12.15 -10.64
N ALA A 813 -40.29 12.14 -10.56
CA ALA A 813 -39.50 11.22 -9.73
C ALA A 813 -39.91 11.21 -8.24
N VAL A 814 -40.27 12.38 -7.69
CA VAL A 814 -40.73 12.52 -6.29
C VAL A 814 -42.04 11.77 -6.04
N SER A 815 -42.88 11.63 -7.07
CA SER A 815 -44.17 10.95 -6.99
C SER A 815 -44.06 9.46 -7.29
N ILE A 816 -43.18 9.06 -8.21
CA ILE A 816 -42.98 7.66 -8.59
C ILE A 816 -42.68 6.79 -7.37
N LYS A 817 -41.77 7.23 -6.47
CA LYS A 817 -41.45 6.47 -5.25
C LYS A 817 -42.70 6.17 -4.41
N LYS A 818 -43.56 7.17 -4.22
CA LYS A 818 -44.80 7.03 -3.45
C LYS A 818 -45.84 6.14 -4.15
N TYR A 819 -45.83 6.09 -5.48
CA TYR A 819 -46.69 5.18 -6.25
C TYR A 819 -46.20 3.73 -6.16
N LEU A 820 -44.90 3.49 -6.23
CA LEU A 820 -44.29 2.19 -6.02
C LEU A 820 -44.56 1.67 -4.59
N ASP A 821 -44.38 2.53 -3.58
CA ASP A 821 -44.70 2.21 -2.18
C ASP A 821 -46.21 1.93 -1.97
N ALA A 822 -47.06 2.53 -2.80
CA ALA A 822 -48.50 2.28 -2.85
C ALA A 822 -48.90 1.02 -3.64
N GLY A 823 -47.93 0.30 -4.24
CA GLY A 823 -48.14 -0.96 -4.93
C GLY A 823 -48.47 -0.85 -6.42
N LEU A 824 -48.29 0.32 -7.04
CA LEU A 824 -48.48 0.47 -8.49
C LEU A 824 -47.33 -0.20 -9.26
N SER A 825 -47.70 -0.95 -10.29
CA SER A 825 -46.88 -1.80 -11.14
C SER A 825 -46.61 -1.22 -12.53
N GLY A 826 -47.36 -0.20 -12.95
CA GLY A 826 -47.18 0.49 -14.23
C GLY A 826 -48.16 1.65 -14.47
N PRO A 827 -48.05 2.35 -15.61
CA PRO A 827 -48.99 3.42 -15.99
C PRO A 827 -50.44 2.91 -16.18
N GLU A 828 -50.63 1.61 -16.44
CA GLU A 828 -51.95 0.99 -16.59
C GLU A 828 -52.81 1.09 -15.33
N ASP A 829 -52.18 1.02 -14.15
CA ASP A 829 -52.88 1.10 -12.87
C ASP A 829 -53.59 2.43 -12.66
N PHE A 830 -53.14 3.51 -13.31
CA PHE A 830 -53.80 4.81 -13.26
C PHE A 830 -55.12 4.87 -14.04
N ALA A 831 -55.32 3.94 -14.99
CA ALA A 831 -56.58 3.80 -15.71
C ALA A 831 -57.58 2.90 -14.95
N GLU A 832 -57.06 1.93 -14.19
CA GLU A 832 -57.87 0.86 -13.58
C GLU A 832 -58.23 1.15 -12.11
N ILE A 833 -57.40 1.92 -11.41
CA ILE A 833 -57.56 2.22 -9.99
C ILE A 833 -58.06 3.66 -9.80
N HIS A 834 -59.10 3.81 -8.99
CA HIS A 834 -59.72 5.12 -8.75
C HIS A 834 -58.72 6.11 -8.11
N PRO A 835 -58.62 7.38 -8.59
CA PRO A 835 -57.65 8.35 -8.11
C PRO A 835 -57.68 8.61 -6.59
N ALA A 836 -58.85 8.52 -5.96
CA ALA A 836 -59.00 8.66 -4.52
C ALA A 836 -58.28 7.54 -3.74
N TYR A 837 -58.31 6.30 -4.23
CA TYR A 837 -57.61 5.18 -3.62
C TYR A 837 -56.10 5.36 -3.74
N ILE A 838 -55.62 5.68 -4.95
CA ILE A 838 -54.20 5.95 -5.19
C ILE A 838 -53.72 7.09 -4.28
N ALA A 839 -54.52 8.15 -4.12
CA ALA A 839 -54.20 9.27 -3.21
C ALA A 839 -54.12 8.83 -1.74
N MET A 840 -55.06 8.00 -1.27
CA MET A 840 -55.05 7.46 0.09
C MET A 840 -53.81 6.59 0.34
N LYS A 841 -53.44 5.71 -0.59
CA LYS A 841 -52.30 4.80 -0.45
C LYS A 841 -50.95 5.46 -0.60
N SER A 842 -50.81 6.36 -1.58
CA SER A 842 -49.54 7.05 -1.86
C SER A 842 -49.30 8.27 -0.94
N GLY A 843 -50.34 8.77 -0.26
CA GLY A 843 -50.27 10.03 0.49
C GLY A 843 -50.04 11.26 -0.38
N ILE A 844 -50.33 11.17 -1.69
CA ILE A 844 -50.29 12.28 -2.64
C ILE A 844 -51.66 12.96 -2.69
N ARG A 845 -51.69 14.29 -2.85
CA ARG A 845 -52.94 15.04 -3.01
C ARG A 845 -53.72 14.52 -4.21
N VAL A 846 -55.02 14.32 -4.05
CA VAL A 846 -55.85 13.67 -5.09
C VAL A 846 -55.87 14.43 -6.41
N GLU A 847 -55.79 15.77 -6.39
CA GLU A 847 -55.68 16.57 -7.62
C GLU A 847 -54.36 16.32 -8.37
N THR A 848 -53.28 16.07 -7.61
CA THR A 848 -51.99 15.70 -8.19
C THR A 848 -52.03 14.30 -8.77
N VAL A 849 -52.71 13.36 -8.10
CA VAL A 849 -52.94 12.01 -8.63
C VAL A 849 -53.77 12.05 -9.92
N CYS A 850 -54.83 12.86 -10.00
CA CYS A 850 -55.64 12.99 -11.22
C CYS A 850 -54.81 13.53 -12.39
N LYS A 851 -53.96 14.55 -12.16
CA LYS A 851 -53.05 15.08 -13.19
C LYS A 851 -52.03 14.03 -13.67
N HIS A 852 -51.51 13.24 -12.74
CA HIS A 852 -50.60 12.15 -13.05
C HIS A 852 -51.29 11.01 -13.80
N ALA A 853 -52.54 10.69 -13.45
CA ALA A 853 -53.36 9.72 -14.16
C ALA A 853 -53.60 10.15 -15.62
N GLU A 854 -53.90 11.42 -15.88
CA GLU A 854 -54.02 11.94 -17.25
C GLU A 854 -52.75 11.75 -18.07
N THR A 855 -51.59 12.01 -17.46
CA THR A 855 -50.29 11.87 -18.12
C THR A 855 -49.98 10.40 -18.41
N ALA A 856 -50.21 9.52 -17.42
CA ALA A 856 -49.98 8.08 -17.56
C ALA A 856 -50.95 7.42 -18.56
N CYS A 857 -52.24 7.75 -18.50
CA CYS A 857 -53.27 7.21 -19.40
C CYS A 857 -53.06 7.69 -20.84
N ALA A 858 -52.67 8.95 -21.06
CA ALA A 858 -52.32 9.45 -22.39
C ALA A 858 -51.13 8.69 -23.01
N HIS A 859 -50.11 8.34 -22.21
CA HIS A 859 -48.95 7.58 -22.66
C HIS A 859 -49.33 6.17 -23.16
N ILE A 860 -50.30 5.51 -22.50
CA ILE A 860 -50.78 4.17 -22.89
C ILE A 860 -52.00 4.17 -23.82
N GLY A 861 -52.46 5.36 -24.26
CA GLY A 861 -53.61 5.49 -25.15
C GLY A 861 -54.96 5.11 -24.54
N ARG A 862 -55.13 5.29 -23.21
CA ARG A 862 -56.41 5.05 -22.50
C ARG A 862 -57.01 6.37 -21.99
N GLU A 863 -58.32 6.40 -21.79
CA GLU A 863 -59.01 7.54 -21.17
C GLU A 863 -58.75 7.58 -19.66
N ALA A 864 -58.49 8.77 -19.13
CA ALA A 864 -58.20 8.94 -17.70
C ALA A 864 -59.49 8.92 -16.85
N PRO A 865 -59.44 8.42 -15.61
CA PRO A 865 -60.59 8.46 -14.71
C PRO A 865 -61.07 9.91 -14.45
N PRO A 866 -62.37 10.11 -14.14
CA PRO A 866 -62.91 11.43 -13.84
C PRO A 866 -62.13 12.15 -12.72
N ARG A 867 -61.89 13.44 -12.90
CA ARG A 867 -61.23 14.26 -11.88
C ARG A 867 -62.08 14.35 -10.62
N VAL A 868 -61.43 14.13 -9.48
CA VAL A 868 -62.04 14.34 -8.15
C VAL A 868 -61.24 15.37 -7.36
N THR A 869 -61.94 16.20 -6.61
CA THR A 869 -61.34 17.23 -5.75
C THR A 869 -61.18 16.74 -4.32
N ARG A 870 -60.22 17.30 -3.59
CA ARG A 870 -60.01 17.02 -2.16
C ARG A 870 -61.27 17.26 -1.34
N LYS A 871 -62.02 18.32 -1.64
CA LYS A 871 -63.29 18.61 -0.95
C LYS A 871 -64.33 17.50 -1.18
N GLN A 872 -64.41 16.94 -2.39
CA GLN A 872 -65.29 15.81 -2.69
C GLN A 872 -64.85 14.54 -1.95
N VAL A 873 -63.54 14.24 -1.95
CA VAL A 873 -62.99 13.06 -1.27
C VAL A 873 -63.12 13.17 0.26
N GLU A 874 -62.85 14.33 0.86
CA GLU A 874 -63.01 14.56 2.31
C GLU A 874 -64.49 14.54 2.72
N LYS A 875 -65.37 15.13 1.92
CA LYS A 875 -66.82 15.06 2.15
C LYS A 875 -67.32 13.62 2.07
N GLY A 876 -66.99 12.90 1.00
CA GLY A 876 -67.37 11.51 0.80
C GLY A 876 -66.81 10.57 1.88
N ARG A 877 -65.57 10.80 2.33
CA ARG A 877 -64.97 10.12 3.48
C ARG A 877 -65.79 10.35 4.76
N ASN A 878 -66.13 11.60 5.08
CA ASN A 878 -66.91 11.92 6.27
C ASN A 878 -68.32 11.32 6.21
N GLU A 879 -68.95 11.35 5.04
CA GLU A 879 -70.24 10.71 4.81
C GLU A 879 -70.14 9.19 5.02
N LEU A 880 -69.14 8.53 4.45
CA LEU A 880 -68.96 7.09 4.61
C LEU A 880 -68.61 6.69 6.05
N LEU A 881 -67.80 7.49 6.77
CA LEU A 881 -67.49 7.24 8.20
C LEU A 881 -68.69 7.48 9.13
N SER A 882 -69.65 8.29 8.70
CA SER A 882 -70.90 8.49 9.44
C SER A 882 -71.84 7.28 9.36
N VAL A 883 -71.57 6.34 8.45
CA VAL A 883 -72.31 5.09 8.32
C VAL A 883 -71.83 4.08 9.38
N PRO A 884 -72.72 3.61 10.26
CA PRO A 884 -72.38 2.63 11.28
C PRO A 884 -71.70 1.38 10.69
N GLY A 885 -70.54 1.04 11.23
CA GLY A 885 -69.77 -0.14 10.84
C GLY A 885 -68.78 0.07 9.68
N ILE A 886 -68.66 1.29 9.13
CA ILE A 886 -67.58 1.67 8.21
C ILE A 886 -66.46 2.34 9.02
N GLY A 887 -65.29 1.71 9.06
CA GLY A 887 -64.07 2.30 9.62
C GLY A 887 -63.00 2.52 8.54
N GLU A 888 -61.84 3.06 8.93
CA GLU A 888 -60.73 3.39 8.02
C GLU A 888 -60.28 2.23 7.11
N GLY A 889 -60.18 1.01 7.65
CA GLY A 889 -59.84 -0.18 6.85
C GLY A 889 -60.92 -0.61 5.86
N THR A 890 -62.19 -0.31 6.14
CA THR A 890 -63.33 -0.57 5.24
C THR A 890 -63.40 0.50 4.16
N LEU A 891 -63.14 1.77 4.50
CA LEU A 891 -63.06 2.86 3.54
C LEU A 891 -62.02 2.60 2.45
N GLU A 892 -60.85 2.09 2.83
CA GLU A 892 -59.77 1.82 1.88
C GLU A 892 -60.19 0.75 0.84
N LYS A 893 -60.88 -0.31 1.30
CA LYS A 893 -61.42 -1.37 0.43
C LYS A 893 -62.56 -0.89 -0.45
N LEU A 894 -63.44 -0.03 0.07
CA LEU A 894 -64.50 0.62 -0.69
C LEU A 894 -63.92 1.55 -1.76
N ALA A 895 -62.90 2.35 -1.42
CA ALA A 895 -62.21 3.22 -2.36
C ALA A 895 -61.49 2.43 -3.47
N PHE A 896 -60.91 1.26 -3.15
CA PHE A 896 -60.34 0.35 -4.15
C PHE A 896 -61.39 -0.16 -5.15
N ALA A 897 -62.62 -0.40 -4.67
CA ALA A 897 -63.77 -0.75 -5.50
C ALA A 897 -64.42 0.45 -6.21
N GLY A 898 -63.84 1.65 -6.13
CA GLY A 898 -64.36 2.85 -6.77
C GLY A 898 -65.46 3.59 -5.98
N ILE A 899 -65.75 3.17 -4.75
CA ILE A 899 -66.75 3.81 -3.89
C ILE A 899 -66.07 4.85 -2.99
N VAL A 900 -66.40 6.13 -3.21
CA VAL A 900 -65.73 7.26 -2.56
C VAL A 900 -66.65 8.20 -1.78
N ASP A 901 -67.96 8.01 -1.87
CA ASP A 901 -68.97 8.74 -1.10
C ASP A 901 -70.20 7.85 -0.79
N ALA A 902 -71.07 8.32 0.12
CA ALA A 902 -72.23 7.54 0.55
C ALA A 902 -73.31 7.44 -0.54
N ALA A 903 -73.38 8.41 -1.45
CA ALA A 903 -74.34 8.38 -2.56
C ALA A 903 -73.97 7.28 -3.59
N GLY A 904 -72.68 7.18 -3.92
CA GLY A 904 -72.11 6.15 -4.77
C GLY A 904 -72.25 4.77 -4.13
N LEU A 905 -72.01 4.64 -2.82
CA LEU A 905 -72.28 3.38 -2.13
C LEU A 905 -73.76 3.00 -2.20
N ALA A 906 -74.68 3.95 -1.96
CA ALA A 906 -76.12 3.70 -1.97
C ALA A 906 -76.72 3.37 -3.36
N ALA A 907 -76.03 3.77 -4.43
CA ALA A 907 -76.39 3.53 -5.82
C ALA A 907 -75.68 2.33 -6.46
N ALA A 908 -74.60 1.82 -5.84
CA ALA A 908 -73.82 0.72 -6.38
C ALA A 908 -74.49 -0.64 -6.22
N ASP A 909 -74.13 -1.58 -7.11
CA ASP A 909 -74.50 -2.98 -6.98
C ASP A 909 -73.67 -3.63 -5.85
N PRO A 910 -74.31 -4.16 -4.79
CA PRO A 910 -73.60 -4.83 -3.69
C PRO A 910 -72.69 -5.98 -4.13
N ASP A 911 -73.04 -6.69 -5.20
CA ASP A 911 -72.33 -7.89 -5.66
C ASP A 911 -71.02 -7.48 -6.37
N GLU A 912 -71.07 -6.42 -7.17
CA GLU A 912 -69.91 -5.84 -7.86
C GLU A 912 -68.92 -5.21 -6.86
N VAL A 913 -69.44 -4.46 -5.89
CA VAL A 913 -68.61 -3.86 -4.83
C VAL A 913 -67.98 -4.95 -3.97
N ALA A 914 -68.68 -6.04 -3.67
CA ALA A 914 -68.13 -7.16 -2.91
C ALA A 914 -66.96 -7.84 -3.65
N ALA A 915 -67.15 -8.12 -4.95
CA ALA A 915 -66.14 -8.74 -5.79
C ALA A 915 -64.85 -7.90 -5.89
N ARG A 916 -64.99 -6.57 -5.99
CA ARG A 916 -63.83 -5.66 -6.13
C ARG A 916 -63.18 -5.28 -4.80
N SER A 917 -63.97 -5.07 -3.74
CA SER A 917 -63.45 -4.63 -2.43
C SER A 917 -62.97 -5.78 -1.53
N GLY A 918 -63.40 -7.02 -1.82
CA GLY A 918 -63.21 -8.16 -0.93
C GLY A 918 -63.97 -8.05 0.40
N LEU A 919 -64.98 -7.18 0.47
CA LEU A 919 -65.89 -7.08 1.61
C LEU A 919 -67.09 -8.04 1.43
N PRO A 920 -67.61 -8.65 2.51
CA PRO A 920 -68.81 -9.47 2.42
C PRO A 920 -70.00 -8.66 1.89
N GLU A 921 -70.67 -9.17 0.86
CA GLU A 921 -71.85 -8.57 0.22
C GLU A 921 -72.93 -8.16 1.25
N ALA A 922 -73.19 -9.02 2.24
CA ALA A 922 -74.15 -8.74 3.32
C ALA A 922 -73.81 -7.47 4.11
N LYS A 923 -72.52 -7.15 4.30
CA LYS A 923 -72.10 -5.91 4.96
C LYS A 923 -72.32 -4.69 4.06
N ILE A 924 -72.07 -4.83 2.76
CA ILE A 924 -72.32 -3.77 1.78
C ILE A 924 -73.81 -3.44 1.73
N ARG A 925 -74.68 -4.47 1.67
CA ARG A 925 -76.14 -4.29 1.75
C ARG A 925 -76.57 -3.59 3.04
N ALA A 926 -75.96 -3.94 4.18
CA ALA A 926 -76.24 -3.28 5.46
C ALA A 926 -75.81 -1.81 5.47
N TYR A 927 -74.65 -1.47 4.90
CA TYR A 927 -74.21 -0.08 4.76
C TYR A 927 -75.17 0.73 3.88
N ILE A 928 -75.57 0.17 2.74
CA ILE A 928 -76.54 0.80 1.82
C ILE A 928 -77.88 1.05 2.51
N ALA A 929 -78.39 0.05 3.24
CA ALA A 929 -79.63 0.19 4.00
C ALA A 929 -79.52 1.30 5.05
N SER A 930 -78.39 1.39 5.76
CA SER A 930 -78.15 2.44 6.76
C SER A 930 -78.06 3.85 6.15
N ILE A 931 -77.52 3.98 4.94
CA ILE A 931 -77.46 5.28 4.24
C ILE A 931 -78.86 5.71 3.79
N ARG A 932 -79.68 4.76 3.33
CA ARG A 932 -81.05 5.04 2.88
C ARG A 932 -81.98 5.40 4.03
N SER A 933 -81.80 4.82 5.22
CA SER A 933 -82.60 5.17 6.40
C SER A 933 -82.26 6.55 6.99
N GLN A 934 -81.00 6.98 6.93
CA GLN A 934 -80.55 8.30 7.38
C GLN A 934 -81.02 9.47 6.48
N LYS A 935 -81.46 9.23 5.23
CA LYS A 935 -82.02 10.27 4.34
C LYS A 935 -83.53 10.49 4.48
N SER A 936 -84.23 9.57 5.16
CA SER A 936 -85.68 9.62 5.39
C SER A 936 -86.06 10.23 6.75
N GLN A 937 -85.06 10.62 7.55
CA GLN A 937 -85.14 11.46 8.75
C GLN A 937 -84.52 12.82 8.43
#